data_AF-A0A518KBK7-F1
#
_entry.id   AF-A0A518KBK7-F1
#
_cell.length_a   1.000
_cell.length_b   1.000
_cell.length_c   1.000
_cell.angle_alpha   90.00
_cell.angle_beta   90.00
_cell.angle_gamma   90.00
#
_symmetry.space_group_name_H-M   'P 1'
#
loop_
_entity.id
_entity.type
_entity.pdbx_description
1 polymer ?
#
loop_
_entity_poly.entity_id
_entity_poly.type
_entity_poly.pdbx_seq_one_letter_code
_entity_poly.pdbx_strand_id
1 'polypeptide(L)'
;MARRAPRRQVTKTRSPETLESRVVMSADPLLSLHGSLSMLDDVPAMTTHSAPALDYSLVQGALVETAPAHDPDADFWAGDGLFNETQDDLGQRIEQTLHEANQQTGQDDVLAKYGFTGVGQTVAVIDTGIAYSHNALGGGVGANYKVVGGWDFTENDANFYDDQGPKSAHGTHVAGIIGAQGAGNHSGVSTGVDLVGLRVFDDAGNGYFHWVEQALQWTYDNRNSYANPITAVNLSLGTEWNSMSNPAWAMLENEFAQLESVGIFISVSAGNSFTNYNTKGLSYPAASDHVVPVMATDGNGQLSYFSQRAENAIAAPGRYITSTVPDYAANDADTIDDDWLSMSGTSMAAPYVAGASVLIRQAMEFVGQTGIDQWDIYNHMMATADTFYDSATSTNFKRLNLFAAIDALMPADDFTSSQVNAYNLGTINDSGATPLANLSGVISTLDDADTFKFVAGASGTVTISATQSHELAAQWNVWGANSWTVNQAGECVIDVVAGQTYTFSLATSDGLGYYDLSVDLEASFAAVEWGSIGPQETRTGLSVNGETWYQVTAGRTGYFTAETIAQSGAATVAIYDAQMGALAADGTRADVQVTAGETLYLRLTGNSADYNLRMTNALTVSGGVATLVGTGGDDSLSFSAGGGSHSVSLNSVTYTIASSHAGAFQLDGGVGGYDRVDLNGGVGDDAATLNSAGGSISGAGYSASSSNIDYTVVTGGGGNDQAVLYDSAGDDQLVADPTKVELRGVGYRNRAEGFSRVLSYATLGGYDTAVFHDSAGNDLYRAWDNRALMVGAGFYNYALGYDRIDAYASTGADRAELFGGAGDDAFLAWSTHAVMQSSLSYSYARGFDETIGYATGGNDQAVLYDSAGDDQLVADPTKVELRGFGYRNRAEGFSRVLSYATLGGYDTAVFHDSAGNDLYRAWDNRALMVGAGFYNYALGYDRIDAYASTGADRAELFGGAGDDAFLAWSTHAVMQSSLSYSYARGFDETIGYATGGNDQAVLYDSAGDDQLVADPTKVELRGFGYRNRAEGFSRVLSYATLGGYDTAVFHDSAGNDLYRAWDNRALMVGAGFYNYALGYDRTQAYSTSGSDRADLYGGAGDDVFSALGADATLLRDDYYHAASGFNAVTAHLDGGGDDTVNVGVTDFAFATLGGGS
;
A
#
# COMPACT_ATOMS: atom_id res chain seq x y z
N MET A 1 -70.99 0.33 -17.67
CA MET A 1 -71.43 0.72 -16.30
C MET A 1 -71.46 -0.53 -15.42
N ALA A 2 -71.08 -0.44 -14.14
CA ALA A 2 -71.38 -1.39 -13.04
C ALA A 2 -70.89 -2.88 -13.18
N ARG A 3 -70.72 -3.68 -12.10
CA ARG A 3 -70.06 -3.47 -10.77
C ARG A 3 -69.90 -4.83 -10.05
N ARG A 4 -68.66 -5.31 -9.86
CA ARG A 4 -68.11 -6.22 -8.80
C ARG A 4 -68.75 -7.59 -8.41
N ALA A 5 -67.86 -8.61 -8.37
CA ALA A 5 -67.71 -9.69 -7.35
C ALA A 5 -68.66 -10.92 -7.39
N PRO A 6 -68.32 -12.11 -6.78
CA PRO A 6 -67.21 -12.40 -5.84
C PRO A 6 -66.36 -13.70 -6.01
N ARG A 7 -65.19 -13.69 -5.32
CA ARG A 7 -64.28 -14.76 -4.80
C ARG A 7 -64.49 -16.27 -5.09
N ARG A 8 -63.34 -16.97 -5.27
CA ARG A 8 -62.99 -18.22 -4.53
C ARG A 8 -61.44 -18.38 -4.37
N GLN A 9 -60.98 -19.04 -3.30
CA GLN A 9 -59.60 -19.51 -3.07
C GLN A 9 -59.49 -21.00 -3.46
N VAL A 10 -58.32 -21.65 -3.68
CA VAL A 10 -57.25 -22.05 -2.74
C VAL A 10 -56.08 -22.60 -3.62
N THR A 11 -54.86 -22.01 -3.61
CA THR A 11 -53.63 -22.47 -2.89
C THR A 11 -53.14 -23.88 -3.29
N LYS A 12 -51.87 -24.19 -3.63
CA LYS A 12 -50.53 -23.53 -3.55
C LYS A 12 -49.87 -23.56 -4.98
N THR A 13 -48.57 -23.51 -5.32
CA THR A 13 -47.26 -23.69 -4.61
C THR A 13 -46.14 -22.80 -5.23
N ARG A 14 -44.88 -23.06 -4.83
CA ARG A 14 -43.56 -22.47 -5.23
C ARG A 14 -42.91 -23.23 -6.41
N SER A 15 -41.87 -22.74 -7.11
CA SER A 15 -41.11 -21.46 -7.08
C SER A 15 -40.46 -21.20 -8.46
N PRO A 16 -40.10 -19.94 -8.79
CA PRO A 16 -38.70 -19.63 -9.18
C PRO A 16 -38.14 -18.37 -8.48
N GLU A 17 -36.98 -17.84 -8.93
CA GLU A 17 -36.29 -16.67 -8.39
C GLU A 17 -36.92 -15.31 -8.75
N THR A 18 -36.39 -14.23 -8.15
CA THR A 18 -36.37 -12.86 -8.70
C THR A 18 -35.25 -12.04 -8.05
N LEU A 19 -34.54 -11.25 -8.86
CA LEU A 19 -33.77 -10.08 -8.40
C LEU A 19 -34.71 -9.00 -7.82
N GLU A 20 -34.23 -8.24 -6.84
CA GLU A 20 -34.09 -6.76 -6.91
C GLU A 20 -34.19 -6.02 -5.55
N SER A 21 -33.25 -5.09 -5.37
CA SER A 21 -33.42 -3.76 -4.74
C SER A 21 -33.56 -3.59 -3.21
N ARG A 22 -32.67 -2.72 -2.70
CA ARG A 22 -32.93 -1.55 -1.84
C ARG A 22 -33.89 -1.71 -0.65
N VAL A 23 -33.34 -1.70 0.57
CA VAL A 23 -34.09 -1.41 1.80
C VAL A 23 -33.56 -0.14 2.47
N VAL A 24 -34.47 0.80 2.78
CA VAL A 24 -34.22 1.97 3.64
C VAL A 24 -35.18 1.88 4.83
N MET A 25 -34.65 1.85 6.06
CA MET A 25 -35.38 2.06 7.33
C MET A 25 -34.40 2.72 8.31
N SER A 26 -34.64 3.88 8.94
CA SER A 26 -35.80 4.53 9.59
C SER A 26 -35.86 4.27 11.12
N ALA A 27 -35.97 5.36 11.90
CA ALA A 27 -35.55 5.45 13.30
C ALA A 27 -36.52 4.98 14.40
N ASP A 28 -35.94 4.68 15.58
CA ASP A 28 -36.48 4.80 16.97
C ASP A 28 -37.70 3.93 17.37
N PRO A 29 -38.05 3.75 18.68
CA PRO A 29 -37.56 4.46 19.88
C PRO A 29 -37.15 3.65 21.15
N LEU A 30 -36.33 4.31 21.98
CA LEU A 30 -36.23 4.35 23.47
C LEU A 30 -36.97 3.35 24.42
N LEU A 31 -36.33 3.15 25.59
CA LEU A 31 -36.78 2.53 26.87
C LEU A 31 -36.82 0.98 26.92
N SER A 32 -36.37 0.28 27.98
CA SER A 32 -35.68 0.65 29.25
C SER A 32 -34.92 -0.59 29.79
N LEU A 33 -33.95 -0.47 30.72
CA LEU A 33 -34.17 -0.64 32.17
C LEU A 33 -32.90 -0.26 32.98
N HIS A 34 -33.04 0.26 34.20
CA HIS A 34 -31.92 0.58 35.11
C HIS A 34 -31.25 -0.66 35.74
N GLY A 35 -29.96 -0.56 36.05
CA GLY A 35 -29.17 -1.55 36.80
C GLY A 35 -27.98 -0.93 37.55
N SER A 36 -28.25 0.05 38.42
CA SER A 36 -27.26 0.93 39.06
C SER A 36 -26.15 0.24 39.87
N LEU A 37 -24.93 0.73 39.74
CA LEU A 37 -24.00 0.90 40.87
C LEU A 37 -23.11 2.13 40.62
N SER A 38 -23.14 3.08 41.56
CA SER A 38 -22.42 4.36 41.49
C SER A 38 -21.47 4.51 42.67
N MET A 39 -20.40 5.30 42.49
CA MET A 39 -19.91 6.43 43.33
C MET A 39 -18.53 6.86 42.80
N LEU A 40 -18.33 8.11 42.37
CA LEU A 40 -17.75 9.26 43.14
C LEU A 40 -16.29 8.99 43.60
N ASP A 41 -15.33 9.94 43.63
CA ASP A 41 -15.16 11.35 43.21
C ASP A 41 -13.63 11.63 43.27
N ASP A 42 -12.98 12.60 42.61
CA ASP A 42 -13.32 13.62 41.59
C ASP A 42 -11.98 14.04 40.88
N VAL A 43 -12.01 14.66 39.69
CA VAL A 43 -10.85 15.33 39.07
C VAL A 43 -11.26 16.72 38.55
N PRO A 44 -10.67 17.83 39.02
CA PRO A 44 -11.19 19.17 38.78
C PRO A 44 -11.02 19.65 37.33
N ALA A 45 -12.05 20.34 36.86
CA ALA A 45 -12.23 20.78 35.47
C ALA A 45 -11.06 21.56 34.85
N MET A 46 -10.69 21.20 33.62
CA MET A 46 -10.00 22.13 32.70
C MET A 46 -10.94 23.29 32.33
N THR A 47 -10.39 24.51 32.31
CA THR A 47 -11.13 25.73 31.98
C THR A 47 -11.17 25.99 30.48
N THR A 48 -12.32 26.46 29.99
CA THR A 48 -12.52 26.81 28.58
C THR A 48 -11.84 28.14 28.23
N HIS A 49 -10.65 28.05 27.63
CA HIS A 49 -10.00 29.19 26.97
C HIS A 49 -10.05 29.06 25.45
N SER A 50 -10.61 30.08 24.80
CA SER A 50 -10.78 30.12 23.35
C SER A 50 -9.43 30.19 22.63
N ALA A 51 -9.15 29.23 21.75
CA ALA A 51 -8.04 29.34 20.82
C ALA A 51 -8.31 30.50 19.83
N PRO A 52 -7.32 31.37 19.54
CA PRO A 52 -7.42 32.31 18.44
C PRO A 52 -7.34 31.59 17.10
N ALA A 53 -7.97 32.14 16.05
CA ALA A 53 -7.79 31.63 14.69
C ALA A 53 -6.33 31.81 14.26
N LEU A 54 -5.70 30.73 13.78
CA LEU A 54 -4.36 30.77 13.20
C LEU A 54 -4.43 30.97 11.68
N ASP A 55 -3.45 31.72 11.19
CA ASP A 55 -3.35 32.19 9.81
C ASP A 55 -2.69 31.12 8.91
N TYR A 56 -3.47 30.56 7.97
CA TYR A 56 -3.04 29.49 7.06
C TYR A 56 -2.26 30.02 5.85
N SER A 57 -1.21 30.83 6.09
CA SER A 57 -0.43 31.49 5.03
C SER A 57 1.09 31.28 5.09
N LEU A 58 1.61 30.47 6.02
CA LEU A 58 3.06 30.28 6.23
C LEU A 58 3.52 28.82 6.40
N VAL A 59 2.89 27.87 5.68
CA VAL A 59 3.43 26.52 5.46
C VAL A 59 3.24 26.11 3.99
N GLN A 60 4.01 26.74 3.10
CA GLN A 60 4.09 26.34 1.68
C GLN A 60 5.47 26.71 1.10
N GLY A 61 6.51 26.01 1.57
CA GLY A 61 7.89 26.22 1.15
C GLY A 61 8.71 24.95 1.36
N ALA A 62 9.23 24.39 0.26
CA ALA A 62 9.56 22.98 0.06
C ALA A 62 8.30 22.07 0.11
N LEU A 63 7.95 21.31 -0.93
CA LEU A 63 8.54 21.17 -2.28
C LEU A 63 7.48 21.47 -3.34
N VAL A 64 7.78 22.43 -4.21
CA VAL A 64 7.25 22.52 -5.58
C VAL A 64 8.46 22.90 -6.41
N GLU A 65 8.89 22.02 -7.31
CA GLU A 65 9.80 22.45 -8.37
C GLU A 65 8.98 23.33 -9.33
N THR A 66 9.30 24.62 -9.36
CA THR A 66 8.76 25.50 -10.38
C THR A 66 9.27 25.01 -11.72
N ALA A 67 8.36 24.63 -12.62
CA ALA A 67 8.69 24.17 -13.97
C ALA A 67 9.72 25.10 -14.64
N PRO A 68 10.64 24.56 -15.47
CA PRO A 68 11.66 25.39 -16.12
C PRO A 68 11.03 26.58 -16.85
N ALA A 69 11.67 27.74 -16.75
CA ALA A 69 11.22 28.90 -17.49
C ALA A 69 11.31 28.62 -18.99
N HIS A 70 10.23 28.86 -19.73
CA HIS A 70 10.17 28.69 -21.18
C HIS A 70 11.42 29.23 -21.87
N ASP A 71 12.02 28.44 -22.75
CA ASP A 71 13.19 28.87 -23.51
C ASP A 71 12.77 29.94 -24.53
N PRO A 72 13.34 31.17 -24.47
CA PRO A 72 13.00 32.24 -25.39
C PRO A 72 13.55 32.04 -26.81
N ASP A 73 14.48 31.09 -27.01
CA ASP A 73 15.04 30.72 -28.32
C ASP A 73 14.31 29.51 -28.96
N ALA A 74 13.23 28.99 -28.34
CA ALA A 74 12.37 27.96 -28.92
C ALA A 74 11.45 28.49 -30.03
N ASP A 75 11.10 27.61 -30.98
CA ASP A 75 10.28 27.98 -32.14
C ASP A 75 8.78 28.09 -31.79
N PHE A 76 8.29 27.25 -30.88
CA PHE A 76 6.91 27.22 -30.40
C PHE A 76 6.80 26.56 -29.01
N TRP A 77 5.66 26.73 -28.34
CA TRP A 77 5.44 26.25 -26.96
C TRP A 77 4.07 25.60 -26.73
N ALA A 78 4.02 24.54 -25.94
CA ALA A 78 2.82 24.07 -25.24
C ALA A 78 2.54 25.04 -24.07
N GLY A 79 1.66 26.01 -24.30
CA GLY A 79 1.47 27.14 -23.38
C GLY A 79 0.48 26.89 -22.23
N ASP A 80 0.69 27.56 -21.09
CA ASP A 80 -0.21 27.61 -19.92
C ASP A 80 -1.65 28.10 -20.21
N GLY A 81 -1.93 28.50 -21.47
CA GLY A 81 -3.25 28.90 -21.93
C GLY A 81 -4.22 27.74 -22.22
N LEU A 82 -3.73 26.49 -22.36
CA LEU A 82 -4.58 25.33 -22.68
C LEU A 82 -5.65 25.04 -21.61
N PHE A 83 -5.40 25.42 -20.35
CA PHE A 83 -6.31 25.24 -19.21
C PHE A 83 -7.04 26.52 -18.77
N ASN A 84 -6.85 27.64 -19.46
CA ASN A 84 -7.17 28.97 -18.92
C ASN A 84 -8.46 29.56 -19.54
N GLU A 85 -9.60 28.94 -19.20
CA GLU A 85 -10.92 29.42 -19.64
C GLU A 85 -11.20 30.86 -19.19
N THR A 86 -11.71 31.69 -20.11
CA THR A 86 -12.17 33.03 -19.72
C THR A 86 -13.50 32.94 -18.95
N GLN A 87 -13.68 33.83 -17.96
CA GLN A 87 -14.77 33.74 -16.99
C GLN A 87 -16.20 33.77 -17.58
N ASP A 88 -16.36 34.16 -18.85
CA ASP A 88 -17.65 34.13 -19.57
C ASP A 88 -18.01 32.72 -20.10
N ASP A 89 -17.02 31.86 -20.40
CA ASP A 89 -17.25 30.53 -21.00
C ASP A 89 -17.80 29.50 -20.00
N LEU A 90 -17.43 29.62 -18.72
CA LEU A 90 -18.01 28.87 -17.59
C LEU A 90 -19.55 28.97 -17.50
N GLY A 91 -20.15 30.00 -18.12
CA GLY A 91 -21.59 30.19 -18.20
C GLY A 91 -22.32 29.33 -19.24
N GLN A 92 -21.61 28.57 -20.09
CA GLN A 92 -22.18 27.80 -21.20
C GLN A 92 -21.72 26.33 -21.27
N ARG A 93 -21.27 25.72 -20.15
CA ARG A 93 -20.91 24.29 -20.10
C ARG A 93 -22.05 23.36 -20.54
N ILE A 94 -21.94 22.92 -21.79
CA ILE A 94 -22.30 21.58 -22.27
C ILE A 94 -20.98 21.07 -22.84
N GLU A 95 -20.40 20.03 -22.23
CA GLU A 95 -19.14 19.45 -22.70
C GLU A 95 -19.38 18.72 -24.04
N GLN A 96 -18.65 19.10 -25.10
CA GLN A 96 -18.82 18.49 -26.40
C GLN A 96 -18.07 17.14 -26.42
N THR A 97 -18.77 16.09 -26.02
CA THR A 97 -18.27 14.71 -26.13
C THR A 97 -17.84 14.40 -27.57
N LEU A 98 -16.91 13.45 -27.74
CA LEU A 98 -16.49 13.01 -29.09
C LEU A 98 -17.69 12.54 -29.92
N HIS A 99 -18.70 11.94 -29.31
CA HIS A 99 -19.96 11.61 -29.96
C HIS A 99 -20.71 12.85 -30.51
N GLU A 100 -20.78 13.98 -29.79
CA GLU A 100 -21.37 15.21 -30.32
C GLU A 100 -20.55 15.82 -31.47
N ALA A 101 -19.23 15.60 -31.50
CA ALA A 101 -18.39 15.91 -32.66
C ALA A 101 -18.65 14.98 -33.85
N ASN A 102 -18.85 13.68 -33.59
CA ASN A 102 -19.17 12.66 -34.58
C ASN A 102 -20.54 12.88 -35.23
N GLN A 103 -21.56 13.25 -34.45
CA GLN A 103 -22.85 13.69 -34.97
C GLN A 103 -22.74 14.94 -35.86
N GLN A 104 -21.82 15.87 -35.57
CA GLN A 104 -21.67 17.10 -36.36
C GLN A 104 -21.14 16.84 -37.79
N THR A 105 -20.35 15.78 -37.99
CA THR A 105 -19.77 15.41 -39.29
C THR A 105 -20.43 14.19 -39.94
N GLY A 106 -21.32 13.49 -39.22
CA GLY A 106 -21.92 12.23 -39.66
C GLY A 106 -21.00 11.01 -39.54
N GLN A 107 -20.00 11.06 -38.64
CA GLN A 107 -19.10 9.93 -38.39
C GLN A 107 -19.86 8.72 -37.80
N ASP A 108 -20.80 8.96 -36.87
CA ASP A 108 -21.63 7.89 -36.30
C ASP A 108 -22.49 7.21 -37.38
N ASP A 109 -23.03 7.98 -38.33
CA ASP A 109 -23.80 7.46 -39.47
C ASP A 109 -22.94 6.64 -40.43
N VAL A 110 -21.64 6.99 -40.59
CA VAL A 110 -20.68 6.18 -41.36
C VAL A 110 -20.42 4.86 -40.67
N LEU A 111 -20.16 4.85 -39.37
CA LEU A 111 -19.92 3.63 -38.61
C LEU A 111 -21.16 2.73 -38.64
N ALA A 112 -22.35 3.30 -38.42
CA ALA A 112 -23.61 2.56 -38.40
C ALA A 112 -24.07 2.03 -39.77
N LYS A 113 -23.75 2.72 -40.87
CA LYS A 113 -24.16 2.33 -42.24
C LYS A 113 -23.10 1.50 -42.97
N TYR A 114 -21.81 1.76 -42.74
CA TYR A 114 -20.71 1.22 -43.54
C TYR A 114 -19.64 0.46 -42.76
N GLY A 115 -19.58 0.57 -41.43
CA GLY A 115 -18.62 -0.16 -40.60
C GLY A 115 -17.15 0.26 -40.74
N PHE A 116 -16.83 1.27 -41.55
CA PHE A 116 -15.45 1.73 -41.71
C PHE A 116 -14.90 2.33 -40.40
N THR A 117 -13.72 1.87 -40.00
CA THR A 117 -13.06 2.19 -38.73
C THR A 117 -11.64 2.72 -38.90
N GLY A 118 -11.08 2.70 -40.11
CA GLY A 118 -9.69 3.10 -40.40
C GLY A 118 -8.68 1.97 -40.23
N VAL A 119 -9.14 0.73 -40.14
CA VAL A 119 -8.28 -0.47 -40.10
C VAL A 119 -7.40 -0.58 -41.36
N GLY A 120 -6.27 -1.28 -41.24
CA GLY A 120 -5.30 -1.43 -42.33
C GLY A 120 -4.33 -0.25 -42.48
N GLN A 121 -4.36 0.71 -41.55
CA GLN A 121 -3.64 1.99 -41.66
C GLN A 121 -3.06 2.43 -40.30
N THR A 122 -2.06 3.31 -40.35
CA THR A 122 -1.41 3.92 -39.18
C THR A 122 -1.37 5.45 -39.31
N VAL A 123 -1.63 6.18 -38.22
CA VAL A 123 -1.47 7.65 -38.14
C VAL A 123 -0.30 7.99 -37.22
N ALA A 124 0.65 8.80 -37.70
CA ALA A 124 1.69 9.36 -36.85
C ALA A 124 1.24 10.67 -36.19
N VAL A 125 1.47 10.80 -34.88
CA VAL A 125 1.16 11.98 -34.06
C VAL A 125 2.47 12.66 -33.69
N ILE A 126 2.73 13.84 -34.25
CA ILE A 126 3.91 14.65 -33.97
C ILE A 126 3.49 15.74 -32.96
N ASP A 127 3.71 15.48 -31.68
CA ASP A 127 3.15 16.26 -30.56
C ASP A 127 3.95 16.06 -29.25
N THR A 128 3.36 16.30 -28.06
CA THR A 128 4.04 16.17 -26.75
C THR A 128 4.38 14.74 -26.34
N GLY A 129 3.80 13.73 -26.99
CA GLY A 129 3.96 12.31 -26.66
C GLY A 129 2.65 11.55 -26.85
N ILE A 130 2.60 10.29 -26.42
CA ILE A 130 1.34 9.56 -26.19
C ILE A 130 1.47 8.73 -24.92
N ALA A 131 0.62 8.94 -23.92
CA ALA A 131 0.45 8.03 -22.79
C ALA A 131 -0.20 6.72 -23.24
N TYR A 132 0.62 5.83 -23.81
CA TYR A 132 0.15 4.65 -24.53
C TYR A 132 -0.45 3.55 -23.64
N SER A 133 -0.22 3.59 -22.32
CA SER A 133 -0.91 2.74 -21.35
C SER A 133 -2.37 3.11 -21.13
N HIS A 134 -2.82 4.28 -21.62
CA HIS A 134 -4.22 4.67 -21.56
C HIS A 134 -5.12 3.58 -22.18
N ASN A 135 -6.11 3.12 -21.41
CA ASN A 135 -6.97 1.98 -21.75
C ASN A 135 -7.63 2.15 -23.12
N ALA A 136 -8.23 3.32 -23.39
CA ALA A 136 -8.84 3.60 -24.69
C ALA A 136 -7.82 3.79 -25.85
N LEU A 137 -6.52 3.94 -25.57
CA LEU A 137 -5.44 3.95 -26.57
C LEU A 137 -4.78 2.56 -26.75
N GLY A 138 -5.26 1.54 -26.02
CA GLY A 138 -4.89 0.13 -26.19
C GLY A 138 -4.15 -0.50 -25.01
N GLY A 139 -3.76 0.25 -23.97
CA GLY A 139 -3.14 -0.32 -22.78
C GLY A 139 -1.66 -0.72 -22.94
N GLY A 140 -0.92 -0.10 -23.87
CA GLY A 140 0.51 -0.36 -24.08
C GLY A 140 1.02 0.02 -25.48
N VAL A 141 2.26 -0.38 -25.76
CA VAL A 141 2.96 -0.06 -27.02
C VAL A 141 3.56 -1.32 -27.69
N GLY A 142 3.45 -1.40 -29.02
CA GLY A 142 4.06 -2.44 -29.85
C GLY A 142 3.07 -3.14 -30.79
N ALA A 143 3.52 -4.16 -31.52
CA ALA A 143 2.76 -4.80 -32.61
C ALA A 143 1.46 -5.53 -32.23
N ASN A 144 1.10 -5.60 -30.94
CA ASN A 144 -0.17 -6.14 -30.44
C ASN A 144 -1.08 -5.05 -29.83
N TYR A 145 -0.65 -3.78 -29.89
CA TYR A 145 -1.31 -2.62 -29.30
C TYR A 145 -1.68 -1.62 -30.39
N LYS A 146 -2.71 -0.80 -30.14
CA LYS A 146 -3.12 0.29 -31.04
C LYS A 146 -1.99 1.31 -31.23
N VAL A 147 -1.20 1.61 -30.20
CA VAL A 147 0.05 2.37 -30.37
C VAL A 147 1.16 1.41 -30.80
N VAL A 148 1.43 1.30 -32.10
CA VAL A 148 2.35 0.27 -32.63
C VAL A 148 3.83 0.59 -32.43
N GLY A 149 4.17 1.84 -32.13
CA GLY A 149 5.53 2.28 -31.78
C GLY A 149 5.69 3.81 -31.80
N GLY A 150 6.92 4.28 -31.77
CA GLY A 150 7.22 5.71 -31.73
C GLY A 150 8.69 6.03 -31.44
N TRP A 151 9.00 7.31 -31.24
CA TRP A 151 10.34 7.82 -30.93
C TRP A 151 10.27 9.22 -30.27
N ASP A 152 11.17 9.50 -29.33
CA ASP A 152 11.36 10.83 -28.73
C ASP A 152 12.57 11.53 -29.40
N PHE A 153 12.36 12.70 -29.98
CA PHE A 153 13.42 13.48 -30.65
C PHE A 153 14.11 14.49 -29.71
N THR A 154 13.53 14.74 -28.54
CA THR A 154 13.99 15.66 -27.51
C THR A 154 15.02 14.99 -26.61
N GLU A 155 14.75 13.76 -26.16
CA GLU A 155 15.68 12.92 -25.40
C GLU A 155 16.49 11.96 -26.31
N ASN A 156 16.04 11.75 -27.55
CA ASN A 156 16.64 10.85 -28.55
C ASN A 156 16.65 9.37 -28.11
N ASP A 157 15.49 8.86 -27.68
CA ASP A 157 15.29 7.43 -27.44
C ASP A 157 13.86 6.93 -27.82
N ALA A 158 13.47 5.76 -27.32
CA ALA A 158 12.20 5.11 -27.64
C ALA A 158 11.04 5.44 -26.67
N ASN A 159 11.24 6.26 -25.64
CA ASN A 159 10.23 6.62 -24.65
C ASN A 159 9.43 7.87 -25.07
N PHE A 160 8.63 7.75 -26.13
CA PHE A 160 7.74 8.83 -26.60
C PHE A 160 6.48 9.04 -25.72
N TYR A 161 6.51 8.58 -24.47
CA TYR A 161 5.39 8.72 -23.54
C TYR A 161 5.15 10.20 -23.20
N ASP A 162 3.92 10.53 -22.82
CA ASP A 162 3.46 11.86 -22.40
C ASP A 162 3.46 11.88 -20.85
N ASP A 163 4.64 11.85 -20.20
CA ASP A 163 4.82 11.60 -18.75
C ASP A 163 5.33 12.80 -17.93
N GLN A 164 5.95 13.80 -18.55
CA GLN A 164 6.74 14.81 -17.81
C GLN A 164 6.08 16.20 -17.77
N GLY A 165 5.55 16.54 -16.60
CA GLY A 165 5.25 17.92 -16.21
C GLY A 165 3.86 18.45 -16.58
N PRO A 166 3.44 19.60 -16.01
CA PRO A 166 2.07 20.14 -16.10
C PRO A 166 1.68 20.71 -17.49
N LYS A 167 2.42 20.33 -18.54
CA LYS A 167 2.24 20.73 -19.95
C LYS A 167 2.24 19.53 -20.91
N SER A 168 2.64 18.36 -20.43
CA SER A 168 2.49 17.07 -21.10
C SER A 168 1.09 16.52 -20.81
N ALA A 169 0.37 16.11 -21.87
CA ALA A 169 -1.01 15.57 -21.94
C ALA A 169 -1.64 15.83 -23.34
N HIS A 170 -1.14 16.85 -24.05
CA HIS A 170 -1.76 17.35 -25.28
C HIS A 170 -1.66 16.34 -26.43
N GLY A 171 -0.52 15.68 -26.59
CA GLY A 171 -0.33 14.61 -27.58
C GLY A 171 -1.22 13.40 -27.33
N THR A 172 -1.45 13.03 -26.07
CA THR A 172 -2.43 12.00 -25.68
C THR A 172 -3.86 12.42 -26.07
N HIS A 173 -4.25 13.68 -25.83
CA HIS A 173 -5.56 14.20 -26.23
C HIS A 173 -5.72 14.29 -27.76
N VAL A 174 -4.65 14.53 -28.49
CA VAL A 174 -4.61 14.50 -29.96
C VAL A 174 -4.76 13.07 -30.48
N ALA A 175 -4.06 12.10 -29.88
CA ALA A 175 -4.16 10.68 -30.20
C ALA A 175 -5.57 10.11 -29.95
N GLY A 176 -6.21 10.52 -28.85
CA GLY A 176 -7.56 10.08 -28.50
C GLY A 176 -8.62 10.47 -29.54
N ILE A 177 -8.56 11.70 -30.05
CA ILE A 177 -9.48 12.18 -31.10
C ILE A 177 -9.34 11.35 -32.37
N ILE A 178 -8.12 10.91 -32.72
CA ILE A 178 -7.89 10.04 -33.89
C ILE A 178 -8.49 8.66 -33.66
N GLY A 179 -8.14 7.99 -32.55
CA GLY A 179 -8.24 6.52 -32.48
C GLY A 179 -8.79 5.90 -31.20
N ALA A 180 -9.26 6.66 -30.21
CA ALA A 180 -9.67 6.10 -28.91
C ALA A 180 -10.83 5.10 -29.02
N GLN A 181 -10.71 3.96 -28.34
CA GLN A 181 -11.75 2.93 -28.17
C GLN A 181 -12.56 3.16 -26.88
N GLY A 182 -13.16 4.35 -26.74
CA GLY A 182 -14.02 4.70 -25.61
C GLY A 182 -15.44 4.12 -25.71
N ALA A 183 -16.14 4.05 -24.59
CA ALA A 183 -17.52 3.54 -24.54
C ALA A 183 -18.54 4.56 -25.08
N GLY A 184 -18.75 4.59 -26.39
CA GLY A 184 -19.82 5.33 -27.07
C GLY A 184 -19.58 6.84 -27.14
N ASN A 185 -19.69 7.55 -26.02
CA ASN A 185 -19.52 9.02 -25.96
C ASN A 185 -18.08 9.47 -26.27
N HIS A 186 -17.12 8.56 -26.17
CA HIS A 186 -15.67 8.82 -26.12
C HIS A 186 -14.87 8.11 -27.22
N SER A 187 -15.55 7.67 -28.30
CA SER A 187 -14.91 7.04 -29.46
C SER A 187 -14.20 8.07 -30.34
N GLY A 188 -12.92 7.84 -30.63
CA GLY A 188 -12.19 8.60 -31.65
C GLY A 188 -12.76 8.37 -33.06
N VAL A 189 -12.36 9.20 -34.01
CA VAL A 189 -12.89 9.19 -35.38
C VAL A 189 -12.63 7.86 -36.09
N SER A 190 -11.51 7.20 -35.80
CA SER A 190 -11.03 5.99 -36.47
C SER A 190 -10.58 4.94 -35.46
N THR A 191 -11.55 4.34 -34.77
CA THR A 191 -11.33 3.37 -33.69
C THR A 191 -10.51 2.13 -34.10
N GLY A 192 -10.43 1.81 -35.40
CA GLY A 192 -9.67 0.69 -35.97
C GLY A 192 -8.26 1.03 -36.45
N VAL A 193 -7.85 2.30 -36.42
CA VAL A 193 -6.51 2.71 -36.90
C VAL A 193 -5.41 2.46 -35.86
N ASP A 194 -4.21 2.15 -36.34
CA ASP A 194 -2.99 2.15 -35.52
C ASP A 194 -2.47 3.59 -35.33
N LEU A 195 -1.70 3.80 -34.25
CA LEU A 195 -1.10 5.07 -33.88
C LEU A 195 0.41 4.93 -33.70
N VAL A 196 1.16 5.97 -34.07
CA VAL A 196 2.60 6.10 -33.79
C VAL A 196 2.85 7.46 -33.13
N GLY A 197 3.50 7.47 -31.97
CA GLY A 197 3.81 8.71 -31.25
C GLY A 197 5.23 9.22 -31.55
N LEU A 198 5.35 10.50 -31.89
CA LEU A 198 6.63 11.14 -32.20
C LEU A 198 6.75 12.40 -31.35
N ARG A 199 7.47 12.28 -30.23
CA ARG A 199 7.58 13.33 -29.21
C ARG A 199 8.56 14.41 -29.65
N VAL A 200 8.07 15.65 -29.74
CA VAL A 200 8.83 16.83 -30.23
C VAL A 200 8.69 18.06 -29.31
N PHE A 201 8.28 17.85 -28.05
CA PHE A 201 8.30 18.86 -27.00
C PHE A 201 9.05 18.32 -25.78
N ASP A 202 9.83 19.18 -25.13
CA ASP A 202 10.50 18.86 -23.86
C ASP A 202 9.52 18.98 -22.65
N ASP A 203 9.97 18.55 -21.47
CA ASP A 203 9.21 18.58 -20.20
C ASP A 203 8.72 19.98 -19.79
N ALA A 204 9.32 21.04 -20.33
CA ALA A 204 8.94 22.44 -20.09
C ALA A 204 7.94 22.96 -21.16
N GLY A 205 7.58 22.11 -22.12
CA GLY A 205 6.69 22.41 -23.23
C GLY A 205 7.33 23.25 -24.32
N ASN A 206 8.66 23.27 -24.47
CA ASN A 206 9.33 23.94 -25.59
C ASN A 206 9.42 22.97 -26.79
N GLY A 207 9.16 23.48 -27.99
CA GLY A 207 9.31 22.72 -29.24
C GLY A 207 10.17 23.47 -30.25
N TYR A 208 10.92 22.71 -31.06
CA TYR A 208 11.83 23.24 -32.08
C TYR A 208 11.60 22.56 -33.43
N PHE A 209 11.71 23.32 -34.53
CA PHE A 209 11.48 22.79 -35.88
C PHE A 209 12.47 21.72 -36.29
N HIS A 210 13.69 21.70 -35.75
CA HIS A 210 14.66 20.65 -36.05
C HIS A 210 14.28 19.27 -35.46
N TRP A 211 13.43 19.22 -34.43
CA TRP A 211 12.82 17.96 -33.97
C TRP A 211 11.67 17.54 -34.87
N VAL A 212 10.85 18.49 -35.35
CA VAL A 212 9.77 18.24 -36.32
C VAL A 212 10.32 17.74 -37.67
N GLU A 213 11.41 18.35 -38.16
CA GLU A 213 12.15 17.92 -39.37
C GLU A 213 12.58 16.44 -39.25
N GLN A 214 13.17 16.08 -38.10
CA GLN A 214 13.58 14.70 -37.81
C GLN A 214 12.38 13.75 -37.68
N ALA A 215 11.28 14.17 -37.06
CA ALA A 215 10.05 13.36 -36.94
C ALA A 215 9.40 13.10 -38.31
N LEU A 216 9.38 14.08 -39.22
CA LEU A 216 8.87 13.92 -40.58
C LEU A 216 9.76 12.99 -41.42
N GLN A 217 11.09 13.14 -41.34
CA GLN A 217 12.04 12.23 -42.00
C GLN A 217 11.97 10.81 -41.43
N TRP A 218 11.86 10.65 -40.10
CA TRP A 218 11.63 9.35 -39.45
C TRP A 218 10.32 8.73 -39.94
N THR A 219 9.26 9.53 -40.09
CA THR A 219 7.96 9.07 -40.59
C THR A 219 8.08 8.55 -42.00
N TYR A 220 8.82 9.25 -42.87
CA TYR A 220 9.11 8.75 -44.21
C TYR A 220 9.83 7.40 -44.14
N ASP A 221 10.94 7.30 -43.42
CA ASP A 221 11.77 6.08 -43.40
C ASP A 221 11.03 4.88 -42.78
N ASN A 222 10.16 5.10 -41.78
CA ASN A 222 9.43 4.04 -41.08
C ASN A 222 8.00 3.78 -41.59
N ARG A 223 7.55 4.44 -42.65
CA ARG A 223 6.18 4.32 -43.19
C ARG A 223 5.71 2.90 -43.55
N ASN A 224 6.62 1.93 -43.64
CA ASN A 224 6.33 0.50 -43.88
C ASN A 224 6.99 -0.42 -42.83
N SER A 225 7.34 0.09 -41.63
CA SER A 225 8.01 -0.69 -40.57
C SER A 225 7.04 -1.51 -39.70
N TYR A 226 5.74 -1.20 -39.75
CA TYR A 226 4.68 -1.81 -38.95
C TYR A 226 3.83 -2.79 -39.77
N ALA A 227 2.86 -3.45 -39.13
CA ALA A 227 1.92 -4.35 -39.81
C ALA A 227 1.05 -3.60 -40.84
N ASN A 228 0.64 -2.38 -40.48
CA ASN A 228 -0.04 -1.43 -41.34
C ASN A 228 0.91 -0.28 -41.74
N PRO A 229 0.75 0.33 -42.92
CA PRO A 229 1.57 1.46 -43.34
C PRO A 229 1.11 2.77 -42.69
N ILE A 230 2.05 3.70 -42.48
CA ILE A 230 1.70 5.08 -42.09
C ILE A 230 1.10 5.79 -43.30
N THR A 231 -0.20 6.11 -43.22
CA THR A 231 -0.97 6.76 -44.30
C THR A 231 -1.33 8.21 -44.00
N ALA A 232 -1.28 8.63 -42.73
CA ALA A 232 -1.53 10.00 -42.32
C ALA A 232 -0.58 10.46 -41.20
N VAL A 233 -0.42 11.78 -41.09
CA VAL A 233 0.33 12.45 -40.02
C VAL A 233 -0.52 13.60 -39.48
N ASN A 234 -0.53 13.77 -38.17
CA ASN A 234 -1.08 14.94 -37.51
C ASN A 234 0.03 15.80 -36.88
N LEU A 235 0.00 17.11 -37.16
CA LEU A 235 0.80 18.13 -36.49
C LEU A 235 -0.14 19.15 -35.84
N SER A 236 -0.39 18.99 -34.54
CA SER A 236 -1.28 19.88 -33.77
C SER A 236 -0.56 21.10 -33.16
N LEU A 237 0.60 21.43 -33.71
CA LEU A 237 1.53 22.50 -33.32
C LEU A 237 1.55 23.67 -34.32
N GLY A 238 2.07 24.82 -33.90
CA GLY A 238 2.21 26.00 -34.77
C GLY A 238 2.83 27.22 -34.07
N THR A 239 3.10 28.25 -34.86
CA THR A 239 3.82 29.49 -34.49
C THR A 239 2.93 30.73 -34.46
N GLU A 240 3.45 31.87 -33.97
CA GLU A 240 2.82 33.20 -34.10
C GLU A 240 2.90 33.74 -35.55
N TRP A 241 2.34 32.99 -36.50
CA TRP A 241 2.24 33.36 -37.91
C TRP A 241 0.77 33.47 -38.36
N ASN A 242 0.52 34.36 -39.32
CA ASN A 242 -0.80 34.49 -39.95
C ASN A 242 -0.62 35.09 -41.36
N SER A 243 -0.34 34.21 -42.33
CA SER A 243 -0.29 34.57 -43.76
C SER A 243 -0.89 33.47 -44.62
N MET A 244 -1.18 33.79 -45.88
CA MET A 244 -1.47 32.82 -46.94
C MET A 244 -0.20 32.45 -47.72
N SER A 245 0.93 32.37 -47.00
CA SER A 245 2.25 32.12 -47.57
C SER A 245 3.22 31.66 -46.49
N ASN A 246 4.15 30.78 -46.84
CA ASN A 246 5.26 30.43 -45.98
C ASN A 246 6.06 31.65 -45.49
N PRO A 247 6.55 31.62 -44.24
CA PRO A 247 7.54 32.58 -43.77
C PRO A 247 8.88 32.38 -44.49
N ALA A 248 9.70 33.43 -44.54
CA ALA A 248 11.02 33.37 -45.20
C ALA A 248 12.07 32.51 -44.45
N TRP A 249 11.68 31.93 -43.30
CA TRP A 249 12.47 31.01 -42.47
C TRP A 249 11.90 29.58 -42.45
N ALA A 250 10.83 29.30 -43.22
CA ALA A 250 10.27 27.95 -43.37
C ALA A 250 11.35 26.94 -43.77
N MET A 251 11.34 25.75 -43.15
CA MET A 251 12.36 24.71 -43.36
C MET A 251 11.78 23.33 -43.71
N LEU A 252 10.59 22.99 -43.20
CA LEU A 252 9.97 21.64 -43.31
C LEU A 252 9.44 21.29 -44.71
N GLU A 253 9.62 22.16 -45.70
CA GLU A 253 8.96 22.05 -47.01
C GLU A 253 9.44 20.86 -47.83
N ASN A 254 10.70 20.43 -47.67
CA ASN A 254 11.21 19.27 -48.42
C ASN A 254 10.60 17.98 -47.86
N GLU A 255 10.45 17.92 -46.55
CA GLU A 255 9.97 16.78 -45.77
C GLU A 255 8.47 16.62 -45.96
N PHE A 256 7.69 17.72 -45.94
CA PHE A 256 6.28 17.69 -46.32
C PHE A 256 6.09 17.25 -47.78
N ALA A 257 6.83 17.83 -48.74
CA ALA A 257 6.77 17.41 -50.15
C ALA A 257 7.19 15.94 -50.36
N GLN A 258 8.09 15.42 -49.51
CA GLN A 258 8.55 14.04 -49.55
C GLN A 258 7.48 13.08 -49.03
N LEU A 259 6.77 13.41 -47.95
CA LEU A 259 5.61 12.65 -47.45
C LEU A 259 4.42 12.70 -48.42
N GLU A 260 4.10 13.88 -48.95
CA GLU A 260 3.10 14.07 -50.01
C GLU A 260 3.39 13.15 -51.21
N SER A 261 4.65 13.08 -51.66
CA SER A 261 5.07 12.27 -52.82
C SER A 261 4.91 10.75 -52.67
N VAL A 262 4.61 10.27 -51.46
CA VAL A 262 4.31 8.85 -51.17
C VAL A 262 2.87 8.63 -50.67
N GLY A 263 1.98 9.62 -50.84
CA GLY A 263 0.55 9.50 -50.56
C GLY A 263 0.18 9.59 -49.08
N ILE A 264 1.06 10.15 -48.24
CA ILE A 264 0.78 10.40 -46.83
C ILE A 264 -0.02 11.70 -46.70
N PHE A 265 -1.13 11.65 -45.95
CA PHE A 265 -2.00 12.80 -45.71
C PHE A 265 -1.54 13.59 -44.47
N ILE A 266 -1.21 14.87 -44.63
CA ILE A 266 -0.56 15.70 -43.60
C ILE A 266 -1.58 16.71 -43.06
N SER A 267 -2.19 16.39 -41.92
CA SER A 267 -3.16 17.27 -41.23
C SER A 267 -2.45 18.22 -40.27
N VAL A 268 -2.72 19.54 -40.38
CA VAL A 268 -2.02 20.55 -39.58
C VAL A 268 -2.99 21.60 -39.01
N SER A 269 -2.80 21.97 -37.74
CA SER A 269 -3.67 22.94 -37.07
C SER A 269 -3.51 24.36 -37.65
N ALA A 270 -4.62 25.00 -38.06
CA ALA A 270 -4.57 26.31 -38.73
C ALA A 270 -4.05 27.46 -37.85
N GLY A 271 -4.06 27.29 -36.52
CA GLY A 271 -3.66 28.28 -35.53
C GLY A 271 -4.85 28.93 -34.79
N ASN A 272 -4.59 29.41 -33.58
CA ASN A 272 -5.62 29.86 -32.61
C ASN A 272 -5.62 31.39 -32.36
N SER A 273 -4.98 32.19 -33.22
CA SER A 273 -4.77 33.64 -33.00
C SER A 273 -5.69 34.58 -33.81
N PHE A 274 -6.83 34.13 -34.32
CA PHE A 274 -7.67 34.97 -35.18
C PHE A 274 -8.24 36.22 -34.49
N THR A 275 -8.58 36.16 -33.20
CA THR A 275 -8.99 37.34 -32.41
C THR A 275 -7.87 38.36 -32.20
N ASN A 276 -6.61 37.95 -32.36
CA ASN A 276 -5.46 38.85 -32.31
C ASN A 276 -5.25 39.53 -33.67
N TYR A 277 -5.21 38.75 -34.76
CA TYR A 277 -4.94 39.25 -36.11
C TYR A 277 -6.14 39.93 -36.80
N ASN A 278 -7.36 39.49 -36.52
CA ASN A 278 -8.63 39.94 -37.11
C ASN A 278 -8.63 39.97 -38.66
N THR A 279 -7.87 39.06 -39.29
CA THR A 279 -7.75 38.90 -40.74
C THR A 279 -7.46 37.44 -41.08
N LYS A 280 -7.70 37.06 -42.35
CA LYS A 280 -7.36 35.73 -42.88
C LYS A 280 -5.85 35.47 -42.88
N GLY A 281 -5.50 34.19 -42.90
CA GLY A 281 -4.13 33.68 -42.82
C GLY A 281 -4.09 32.39 -41.99
N LEU A 282 -2.96 31.71 -42.06
CA LEU A 282 -2.66 30.46 -41.37
C LEU A 282 -1.35 30.59 -40.58
N SER A 283 -1.24 29.85 -39.48
CA SER A 283 0.03 29.63 -38.78
C SER A 283 0.99 28.79 -39.63
N TYR A 284 2.29 28.83 -39.35
CA TYR A 284 3.26 27.88 -39.90
C TYR A 284 3.46 26.75 -38.86
N PRO A 285 3.35 25.46 -39.22
CA PRO A 285 3.47 24.91 -40.58
C PRO A 285 2.20 24.88 -41.47
N ALA A 286 0.99 25.14 -40.96
CA ALA A 286 -0.25 25.06 -41.74
C ALA A 286 -0.33 25.97 -42.99
N ALA A 287 0.53 26.98 -43.09
CA ALA A 287 0.66 27.88 -44.23
C ALA A 287 1.45 27.29 -45.44
N SER A 288 1.96 26.06 -45.32
CA SER A 288 2.62 25.34 -46.41
C SER A 288 1.62 24.90 -47.48
N ASP A 289 2.03 24.99 -48.76
CA ASP A 289 1.25 24.49 -49.89
C ASP A 289 1.23 22.94 -49.95
N HIS A 290 2.05 22.25 -49.15
CA HIS A 290 2.21 20.78 -49.13
C HIS A 290 1.30 20.06 -48.12
N VAL A 291 0.55 20.78 -47.29
CA VAL A 291 -0.23 20.20 -46.16
C VAL A 291 -1.71 20.55 -46.23
N VAL A 292 -2.54 19.88 -45.42
CA VAL A 292 -3.96 20.19 -45.26
C VAL A 292 -4.18 21.01 -43.98
N PRO A 293 -4.42 22.33 -44.07
CA PRO A 293 -4.70 23.17 -42.91
C PRO A 293 -6.13 22.96 -42.38
N VAL A 294 -6.27 22.88 -41.05
CA VAL A 294 -7.55 22.55 -40.39
C VAL A 294 -8.00 23.62 -39.40
N MET A 295 -9.21 24.14 -39.61
CA MET A 295 -9.90 25.11 -38.76
C MET A 295 -10.83 24.42 -37.76
N ALA A 296 -11.06 25.04 -36.59
CA ALA A 296 -11.92 24.50 -35.54
C ALA A 296 -13.35 25.06 -35.59
N THR A 297 -14.36 24.20 -35.52
CA THR A 297 -15.76 24.55 -35.24
C THR A 297 -16.16 24.34 -33.78
N ASP A 298 -17.24 25.02 -33.37
CA ASP A 298 -17.97 24.80 -32.13
C ASP A 298 -19.09 23.76 -32.30
N GLY A 299 -19.82 23.43 -31.24
CA GLY A 299 -20.97 22.51 -31.29
C GLY A 299 -22.12 22.94 -32.23
N ASN A 300 -22.24 24.24 -32.54
CA ASN A 300 -23.19 24.76 -33.54
C ASN A 300 -22.67 24.58 -34.99
N GLY A 301 -21.49 23.98 -35.15
CA GLY A 301 -20.81 23.79 -36.41
C GLY A 301 -20.43 25.10 -37.11
N GLN A 302 -20.29 26.19 -36.36
CA GLN A 302 -19.73 27.47 -36.80
C GLN A 302 -18.26 27.54 -36.40
N LEU A 303 -17.46 28.36 -37.08
CA LEU A 303 -16.04 28.48 -36.74
C LEU A 303 -15.85 29.13 -35.36
N SER A 304 -15.03 28.48 -34.53
CA SER A 304 -14.61 29.00 -33.24
C SER A 304 -13.92 30.36 -33.38
N TYR A 305 -14.08 31.21 -32.36
CA TYR A 305 -13.62 32.60 -32.38
C TYR A 305 -12.09 32.71 -32.51
N PHE A 306 -11.35 31.78 -31.91
CA PHE A 306 -9.89 31.72 -31.91
C PHE A 306 -9.31 31.20 -33.23
N SER A 307 -10.00 30.26 -33.90
CA SER A 307 -9.47 29.55 -35.07
C SER A 307 -9.09 30.53 -36.18
N GLN A 308 -7.96 30.32 -36.83
CA GLN A 308 -7.55 31.04 -38.03
C GLN A 308 -8.44 30.69 -39.25
N ARG A 309 -8.20 31.34 -40.40
CA ARG A 309 -9.18 31.48 -41.50
C ARG A 309 -8.51 31.44 -42.87
N ALA A 310 -8.81 30.42 -43.67
CA ALA A 310 -8.38 30.32 -45.07
C ALA A 310 -9.35 29.48 -45.92
N GLU A 311 -9.53 29.85 -47.20
CA GLU A 311 -10.44 29.17 -48.12
C GLU A 311 -9.96 27.79 -48.62
N ASN A 312 -8.67 27.48 -48.48
CA ASN A 312 -8.10 26.13 -48.70
C ASN A 312 -8.04 25.28 -47.42
N ALA A 313 -8.48 25.82 -46.27
CA ALA A 313 -8.58 25.06 -45.04
C ALA A 313 -9.97 24.42 -44.91
N ILE A 314 -10.01 23.21 -44.36
CA ILE A 314 -11.25 22.52 -44.00
C ILE A 314 -11.55 22.74 -42.52
N ALA A 315 -12.83 22.89 -42.16
CA ALA A 315 -13.25 23.04 -40.77
C ALA A 315 -13.75 21.70 -40.18
N ALA A 316 -13.36 21.40 -38.94
CA ALA A 316 -13.80 20.22 -38.19
C ALA A 316 -13.99 20.57 -36.70
N PRO A 317 -14.72 19.75 -35.91
CA PRO A 317 -14.97 20.02 -34.49
C PRO A 317 -13.67 20.23 -33.70
N GLY A 318 -13.61 21.30 -32.89
CA GLY A 318 -12.39 21.67 -32.17
C GLY A 318 -12.59 22.62 -30.99
N ARG A 319 -13.76 22.59 -30.34
CA ARG A 319 -14.04 23.34 -29.11
C ARG A 319 -14.76 22.45 -28.10
N TYR A 320 -14.29 22.44 -26.85
CA TYR A 320 -14.76 21.57 -25.76
C TYR A 320 -14.76 20.07 -26.10
N ILE A 321 -13.87 19.65 -27.00
CA ILE A 321 -13.76 18.25 -27.40
C ILE A 321 -13.18 17.46 -26.24
N THR A 322 -13.93 16.50 -25.70
CA THR A 322 -13.46 15.64 -24.61
C THR A 322 -12.67 14.44 -25.14
N SER A 323 -11.40 14.31 -24.77
CA SER A 323 -10.54 13.19 -25.16
C SER A 323 -9.57 12.74 -24.07
N THR A 324 -8.83 11.67 -24.36
CA THR A 324 -7.94 10.95 -23.44
C THR A 324 -6.80 11.82 -22.93
N VAL A 325 -6.47 11.74 -21.64
CA VAL A 325 -5.27 12.36 -21.05
C VAL A 325 -4.53 11.37 -20.15
N PRO A 326 -3.26 11.60 -19.78
CA PRO A 326 -2.56 10.77 -18.80
C PRO A 326 -3.20 10.87 -17.39
N ASP A 327 -3.11 9.82 -16.56
CA ASP A 327 -3.65 9.77 -15.17
C ASP A 327 -3.33 11.00 -14.30
N TYR A 328 -2.11 11.55 -14.42
CA TYR A 328 -1.72 12.72 -13.64
C TYR A 328 -2.41 14.03 -14.08
N ALA A 329 -3.18 14.04 -15.17
CA ALA A 329 -3.65 15.24 -15.84
C ALA A 329 -5.08 15.69 -15.45
N ALA A 330 -6.03 14.81 -15.12
CA ALA A 330 -7.28 15.22 -14.47
C ALA A 330 -7.25 15.07 -12.94
N ASN A 331 -6.29 14.31 -12.38
CA ASN A 331 -5.98 14.29 -10.95
C ASN A 331 -7.20 13.87 -10.10
N ASP A 332 -7.77 12.70 -10.37
CA ASP A 332 -8.77 12.06 -9.48
C ASP A 332 -8.13 11.18 -8.39
N ALA A 333 -6.88 10.75 -8.63
CA ALA A 333 -5.99 10.00 -7.76
C ALA A 333 -6.37 8.53 -7.50
N ASP A 334 -6.96 7.83 -8.48
CA ASP A 334 -7.22 6.39 -8.39
C ASP A 334 -6.12 5.49 -9.03
N THR A 335 -5.20 6.09 -9.79
CA THR A 335 -4.03 5.44 -10.47
C THR A 335 -4.38 4.53 -11.64
N ILE A 336 -5.50 4.78 -12.32
CA ILE A 336 -5.92 4.09 -13.54
C ILE A 336 -5.71 5.00 -14.76
N ASP A 337 -4.95 4.52 -15.76
CA ASP A 337 -4.83 5.21 -17.05
C ASP A 337 -6.14 5.07 -17.89
N ASP A 338 -7.25 5.69 -17.49
CA ASP A 338 -8.47 5.81 -18.31
C ASP A 338 -9.11 7.21 -18.31
N ASP A 339 -8.28 8.24 -18.07
CA ASP A 339 -8.65 9.61 -17.76
C ASP A 339 -9.02 10.52 -18.96
N TRP A 340 -9.93 11.49 -18.76
CA TRP A 340 -10.49 12.33 -19.84
C TRP A 340 -10.62 13.82 -19.48
N LEU A 341 -10.21 14.70 -20.40
CA LEU A 341 -10.34 16.15 -20.28
C LEU A 341 -10.99 16.76 -21.53
N SER A 342 -11.62 17.93 -21.41
CA SER A 342 -12.11 18.73 -22.54
C SER A 342 -11.11 19.81 -22.95
N MET A 343 -10.68 19.85 -24.21
CA MET A 343 -9.81 20.91 -24.74
C MET A 343 -10.44 21.69 -25.92
N SER A 344 -9.89 22.86 -26.22
CA SER A 344 -10.34 23.74 -27.32
C SER A 344 -9.17 24.27 -28.14
N GLY A 345 -9.18 24.02 -29.44
CA GLY A 345 -8.14 24.47 -30.36
C GLY A 345 -8.27 23.88 -31.76
N THR A 346 -7.62 24.53 -32.73
CA THR A 346 -7.35 23.90 -34.05
C THR A 346 -6.53 22.61 -33.91
N SER A 347 -5.77 22.49 -32.81
CA SER A 347 -5.09 21.29 -32.33
C SER A 347 -6.02 20.10 -32.02
N MET A 348 -7.31 20.32 -31.79
CA MET A 348 -8.32 19.25 -31.66
C MET A 348 -9.03 18.96 -33.00
N ALA A 349 -9.08 19.94 -33.90
CA ALA A 349 -9.70 19.77 -35.21
C ALA A 349 -8.78 19.03 -36.21
N ALA A 350 -7.47 19.29 -36.17
CA ALA A 350 -6.48 18.61 -37.02
C ALA A 350 -6.49 17.07 -36.87
N PRO A 351 -6.47 16.47 -35.65
CA PRO A 351 -6.56 15.02 -35.49
C PRO A 351 -7.90 14.46 -35.97
N TYR A 352 -8.98 15.22 -35.81
CA TYR A 352 -10.30 14.86 -36.33
C TYR A 352 -10.28 14.65 -37.85
N VAL A 353 -9.59 15.53 -38.58
CA VAL A 353 -9.41 15.41 -40.04
C VAL A 353 -8.39 14.32 -40.41
N ALA A 354 -7.37 14.07 -39.58
CA ALA A 354 -6.45 12.96 -39.79
C ALA A 354 -7.17 11.60 -39.74
N GLY A 355 -8.04 11.38 -38.74
CA GLY A 355 -8.92 10.21 -38.69
C GLY A 355 -9.91 10.16 -39.87
N ALA A 356 -10.56 11.28 -40.20
CA ALA A 356 -11.45 11.34 -41.35
C ALA A 356 -10.76 10.98 -42.68
N SER A 357 -9.44 11.25 -42.81
CA SER A 357 -8.66 10.89 -43.99
C SER A 357 -8.47 9.39 -44.16
N VAL A 358 -8.27 8.63 -43.08
CA VAL A 358 -8.08 7.17 -43.16
C VAL A 358 -9.40 6.44 -43.44
N LEU A 359 -10.53 6.96 -42.93
CA LEU A 359 -11.87 6.45 -43.27
C LEU A 359 -12.22 6.66 -44.75
N ILE A 360 -11.93 7.85 -45.28
CA ILE A 360 -12.14 8.14 -46.71
C ILE A 360 -11.21 7.28 -47.57
N ARG A 361 -9.97 7.02 -47.12
CA ARG A 361 -9.07 6.08 -47.81
C ARG A 361 -9.62 4.65 -47.82
N GLN A 362 -10.11 4.13 -46.68
CA GLN A 362 -10.73 2.79 -46.59
C GLN A 362 -11.91 2.68 -47.58
N ALA A 363 -12.76 3.71 -47.67
CA ALA A 363 -13.87 3.77 -48.62
C ALA A 363 -13.43 3.85 -50.10
N MET A 364 -12.33 4.55 -50.40
CA MET A 364 -11.75 4.61 -51.75
C MET A 364 -11.13 3.26 -52.16
N GLU A 365 -10.41 2.60 -51.26
CA GLU A 365 -9.82 1.27 -51.46
C GLU A 365 -10.88 0.18 -51.59
N PHE A 366 -11.97 0.27 -50.83
CA PHE A 366 -13.15 -0.59 -50.93
C PHE A 366 -13.73 -0.61 -52.36
N VAL A 367 -13.90 0.56 -52.99
CA VAL A 367 -14.39 0.66 -54.37
C VAL A 367 -13.30 0.48 -55.44
N GLY A 368 -12.15 -0.08 -55.06
CA GLY A 368 -11.08 -0.49 -55.98
C GLY A 368 -10.21 0.65 -56.50
N GLN A 369 -10.20 1.82 -55.86
CA GLN A 369 -9.21 2.86 -56.18
C GLN A 369 -7.82 2.43 -55.67
N THR A 370 -6.77 2.82 -56.38
CA THR A 370 -5.39 2.42 -56.08
C THR A 370 -4.42 3.57 -56.36
N GLY A 371 -3.40 3.72 -55.51
CA GLY A 371 -2.45 4.83 -55.60
C GLY A 371 -3.00 6.17 -55.11
N ILE A 372 -3.98 6.14 -54.20
CA ILE A 372 -4.65 7.30 -53.59
C ILE A 372 -3.62 8.21 -52.89
N ASP A 373 -3.62 9.50 -53.23
CA ASP A 373 -2.76 10.51 -52.59
C ASP A 373 -3.50 11.47 -51.65
N GLN A 374 -2.75 12.42 -51.04
CA GLN A 374 -3.31 13.44 -50.15
C GLN A 374 -4.40 14.28 -50.84
N TRP A 375 -4.21 14.60 -52.12
CA TRP A 375 -5.07 15.49 -52.88
C TRP A 375 -6.32 14.78 -53.40
N ASP A 376 -6.27 13.48 -53.70
CA ASP A 376 -7.50 12.69 -53.93
C ASP A 376 -8.44 12.80 -52.73
N ILE A 377 -7.92 12.54 -51.52
CA ILE A 377 -8.68 12.62 -50.26
C ILE A 377 -9.15 14.06 -49.98
N TYR A 378 -8.26 15.05 -50.04
CA TYR A 378 -8.59 16.45 -49.76
C TYR A 378 -9.60 17.03 -50.76
N ASN A 379 -9.44 16.78 -52.07
CA ASN A 379 -10.38 17.29 -53.07
C ASN A 379 -11.75 16.63 -52.92
N HIS A 380 -11.80 15.36 -52.54
CA HIS A 380 -13.05 14.65 -52.25
C HIS A 380 -13.73 15.22 -50.99
N MET A 381 -13.01 15.35 -49.87
CA MET A 381 -13.47 16.05 -48.66
C MET A 381 -14.04 17.43 -48.99
N MET A 382 -13.33 18.25 -49.75
CA MET A 382 -13.75 19.62 -50.08
C MET A 382 -14.90 19.66 -51.08
N ALA A 383 -15.08 18.63 -51.92
CA ALA A 383 -16.23 18.51 -52.82
C ALA A 383 -17.52 18.22 -52.04
N THR A 384 -17.49 17.29 -51.08
CA THR A 384 -18.66 16.85 -50.29
C THR A 384 -18.93 17.70 -49.04
N ALA A 385 -17.93 18.43 -48.53
CA ALA A 385 -18.02 19.29 -47.37
C ALA A 385 -19.18 20.30 -47.39
N ASP A 386 -19.82 20.48 -46.24
CA ASP A 386 -20.85 21.49 -46.01
C ASP A 386 -20.28 22.89 -46.23
N THR A 387 -21.09 23.81 -46.76
CA THR A 387 -20.70 25.21 -47.00
C THR A 387 -21.47 26.14 -46.08
N PHE A 388 -20.77 26.85 -45.20
CA PHE A 388 -21.35 27.76 -44.20
C PHE A 388 -20.69 29.14 -44.27
N TYR A 389 -21.36 30.16 -43.72
CA TYR A 389 -20.95 31.57 -43.82
C TYR A 389 -20.33 32.08 -42.52
N ASP A 390 -19.05 32.44 -42.54
CA ASP A 390 -18.41 33.16 -41.44
C ASP A 390 -18.73 34.65 -41.50
N SER A 391 -19.39 35.15 -40.46
CA SER A 391 -19.72 36.56 -40.34
C SER A 391 -18.49 37.45 -40.07
N ALA A 392 -17.41 36.93 -39.47
CA ALA A 392 -16.24 37.72 -39.11
C ALA A 392 -15.41 38.13 -40.34
N THR A 393 -15.19 37.20 -41.27
CA THR A 393 -14.51 37.47 -42.55
C THR A 393 -15.46 37.69 -43.74
N SER A 394 -16.78 37.64 -43.51
CA SER A 394 -17.82 37.75 -44.55
C SER A 394 -17.62 36.80 -45.73
N THR A 395 -17.20 35.56 -45.45
CA THR A 395 -16.74 34.56 -46.42
C THR A 395 -17.41 33.20 -46.16
N ASN A 396 -17.63 32.42 -47.21
CA ASN A 396 -18.06 31.02 -47.06
C ASN A 396 -16.84 30.11 -46.89
N PHE A 397 -16.88 29.21 -45.90
CA PHE A 397 -15.88 28.16 -45.70
C PHE A 397 -16.50 26.76 -45.82
N LYS A 398 -15.64 25.75 -45.87
CA LYS A 398 -16.01 24.33 -45.93
C LYS A 398 -15.87 23.66 -44.56
N ARG A 399 -16.86 22.89 -44.14
CA ARG A 399 -16.81 22.02 -42.96
C ARG A 399 -16.91 20.57 -43.40
N LEU A 400 -16.09 19.69 -42.81
CA LEU A 400 -16.14 18.26 -43.05
C LEU A 400 -17.57 17.72 -42.89
N ASN A 401 -18.03 17.01 -43.93
CA ASN A 401 -19.24 16.18 -43.90
C ASN A 401 -18.78 14.79 -44.32
N LEU A 402 -18.42 13.97 -43.33
CA LEU A 402 -17.76 12.68 -43.50
C LEU A 402 -18.76 11.63 -44.02
N PHE A 403 -20.03 11.70 -43.59
CA PHE A 403 -21.08 10.88 -44.19
C PHE A 403 -21.24 11.16 -45.69
N ALA A 404 -21.37 12.44 -46.08
CA ALA A 404 -21.48 12.78 -47.50
C ALA A 404 -20.19 12.46 -48.30
N ALA A 405 -19.02 12.44 -47.66
CA ALA A 405 -17.79 11.96 -48.28
C ALA A 405 -17.86 10.46 -48.60
N ILE A 406 -18.27 9.62 -47.65
CA ILE A 406 -18.26 8.16 -47.83
C ILE A 406 -19.47 7.67 -48.63
N ASP A 407 -20.67 8.20 -48.39
CA ASP A 407 -21.90 7.90 -49.17
C ASP A 407 -21.74 8.21 -50.66
N ALA A 408 -20.94 9.23 -51.02
CA ALA A 408 -20.64 9.59 -52.41
C ALA A 408 -19.62 8.67 -53.12
N LEU A 409 -18.95 7.76 -52.41
CA LEU A 409 -18.02 6.77 -52.99
C LEU A 409 -18.71 5.42 -53.23
N MET A 410 -19.59 5.02 -52.31
CA MET A 410 -20.05 3.63 -52.20
C MET A 410 -20.96 3.19 -53.37
N PRO A 411 -20.93 1.90 -53.74
CA PRO A 411 -21.81 1.34 -54.77
C PRO A 411 -23.27 1.31 -54.29
N ALA A 412 -24.19 1.05 -55.21
CA ALA A 412 -25.60 0.84 -54.91
C ALA A 412 -25.96 -0.66 -54.95
N ASP A 413 -26.85 -1.09 -54.03
CA ASP A 413 -27.62 -2.36 -54.02
C ASP A 413 -27.83 -2.93 -55.43
N ASP A 414 -27.35 -4.16 -55.64
CA ASP A 414 -27.56 -4.92 -56.87
C ASP A 414 -28.54 -6.11 -56.75
N PHE A 415 -28.84 -6.64 -55.54
CA PHE A 415 -29.83 -7.71 -55.34
C PHE A 415 -30.79 -7.59 -54.13
N THR A 416 -31.59 -6.53 -54.04
CA THR A 416 -32.80 -6.39 -53.18
C THR A 416 -33.04 -7.44 -52.06
N SER A 417 -33.01 -6.94 -50.82
CA SER A 417 -33.39 -7.62 -49.57
C SER A 417 -34.87 -8.02 -49.43
N SER A 418 -35.60 -8.14 -50.55
CA SER A 418 -37.01 -8.51 -50.61
C SER A 418 -37.20 -9.99 -50.98
N GLN A 419 -37.52 -10.82 -49.98
CA GLN A 419 -37.92 -12.23 -50.13
C GLN A 419 -38.91 -12.51 -51.28
N VAL A 420 -39.86 -11.58 -51.52
CA VAL A 420 -40.85 -11.70 -52.60
C VAL A 420 -40.19 -11.56 -53.98
N ASN A 421 -39.30 -10.57 -54.13
CA ASN A 421 -38.65 -10.23 -55.39
C ASN A 421 -37.34 -11.00 -55.64
N ALA A 422 -36.84 -11.73 -54.64
CA ALA A 422 -35.60 -12.50 -54.61
C ALA A 422 -35.18 -13.12 -55.96
N TYR A 423 -33.89 -13.00 -56.30
CA TYR A 423 -33.35 -13.47 -57.57
C TYR A 423 -33.50 -14.99 -57.73
N ASN A 424 -33.90 -15.47 -58.91
CA ASN A 424 -34.29 -16.87 -59.11
C ASN A 424 -33.18 -17.70 -59.79
N LEU A 425 -32.52 -18.56 -59.00
CA LEU A 425 -31.43 -19.45 -59.42
C LEU A 425 -31.92 -20.70 -60.18
N GLY A 426 -33.23 -20.98 -60.20
CA GLY A 426 -33.80 -22.13 -60.91
C GLY A 426 -33.89 -23.40 -60.07
N THR A 427 -33.37 -24.53 -60.57
CA THR A 427 -33.48 -25.85 -59.90
C THR A 427 -32.09 -26.48 -59.71
N ILE A 428 -31.69 -26.66 -58.46
CA ILE A 428 -30.45 -27.33 -58.04
C ILE A 428 -30.68 -28.84 -58.05
N ASN A 429 -29.73 -29.63 -58.51
CA ASN A 429 -29.81 -31.10 -58.50
C ASN A 429 -28.51 -31.68 -57.93
N ASP A 430 -28.53 -32.94 -57.50
CA ASP A 430 -27.28 -33.71 -57.31
C ASP A 430 -26.50 -33.72 -58.63
N SER A 431 -25.33 -33.07 -58.60
CA SER A 431 -24.42 -32.94 -59.74
C SER A 431 -22.97 -32.89 -59.27
N GLY A 432 -22.56 -33.90 -58.47
CA GLY A 432 -21.25 -34.02 -57.80
C GLY A 432 -20.00 -33.98 -58.71
N ALA A 433 -19.74 -32.80 -59.25
CA ALA A 433 -18.55 -32.32 -59.98
C ALA A 433 -18.70 -30.85 -60.44
N THR A 434 -19.92 -30.28 -60.50
CA THR A 434 -20.17 -28.93 -61.03
C THR A 434 -21.34 -28.23 -60.32
N PRO A 435 -21.08 -27.25 -59.44
CA PRO A 435 -22.09 -26.31 -58.95
C PRO A 435 -22.77 -25.53 -60.09
N LEU A 436 -23.94 -24.95 -59.80
CA LEU A 436 -24.55 -23.98 -60.70
C LEU A 436 -23.75 -22.65 -60.70
N ALA A 437 -23.74 -21.98 -61.85
CA ALA A 437 -22.73 -20.98 -62.19
C ALA A 437 -22.61 -19.81 -61.20
N ASN A 438 -21.36 -19.43 -60.91
CA ASN A 438 -21.00 -18.32 -60.04
C ASN A 438 -21.83 -17.06 -60.33
N LEU A 439 -22.42 -16.48 -59.29
CA LEU A 439 -23.12 -15.20 -59.33
C LEU A 439 -22.43 -14.22 -58.39
N SER A 440 -21.86 -13.16 -58.96
CA SER A 440 -21.17 -12.10 -58.20
C SER A 440 -22.17 -11.02 -57.74
N GLY A 441 -21.95 -10.43 -56.56
CA GLY A 441 -22.71 -9.29 -56.03
C GLY A 441 -21.92 -8.49 -54.98
N VAL A 442 -22.54 -7.46 -54.37
CA VAL A 442 -21.90 -6.60 -53.37
C VAL A 442 -22.80 -6.25 -52.19
N ILE A 443 -22.31 -6.53 -50.97
CA ILE A 443 -22.94 -6.04 -49.74
C ILE A 443 -22.40 -4.64 -49.49
N SER A 444 -23.25 -3.64 -49.73
CA SER A 444 -22.86 -2.22 -49.85
C SER A 444 -23.07 -1.38 -48.59
N THR A 445 -23.93 -1.85 -47.67
CA THR A 445 -24.16 -1.30 -46.33
C THR A 445 -24.33 -2.42 -45.31
N LEU A 446 -24.23 -2.11 -44.01
CA LEU A 446 -24.41 -3.09 -42.93
C LEU A 446 -25.86 -3.59 -42.77
N ASP A 447 -26.83 -2.87 -43.33
CA ASP A 447 -28.24 -3.29 -43.42
C ASP A 447 -28.62 -3.94 -44.77
N ASP A 448 -27.63 -4.13 -45.66
CA ASP A 448 -27.79 -4.75 -46.97
C ASP A 448 -27.89 -6.29 -46.89
N ALA A 449 -28.66 -6.91 -47.79
CA ALA A 449 -28.92 -8.35 -47.74
C ALA A 449 -29.44 -8.94 -49.06
N ASP A 450 -28.56 -9.49 -49.87
CA ASP A 450 -28.89 -10.01 -51.19
C ASP A 450 -29.73 -11.28 -51.14
N THR A 451 -30.93 -11.27 -51.73
CA THR A 451 -31.90 -12.35 -51.55
C THR A 451 -32.13 -13.22 -52.80
N PHE A 452 -31.98 -14.53 -52.64
CA PHE A 452 -32.00 -15.55 -53.71
C PHE A 452 -33.05 -16.65 -53.46
N LYS A 453 -33.54 -17.31 -54.50
CA LYS A 453 -34.44 -18.48 -54.40
C LYS A 453 -34.16 -19.56 -55.42
N PHE A 454 -34.40 -20.81 -55.03
CA PHE A 454 -34.18 -22.02 -55.84
C PHE A 454 -35.20 -23.12 -55.56
N VAL A 455 -35.21 -24.17 -56.38
CA VAL A 455 -35.99 -25.40 -56.19
C VAL A 455 -35.03 -26.58 -56.03
N ALA A 456 -35.24 -27.45 -55.05
CA ALA A 456 -34.42 -28.65 -54.86
C ALA A 456 -34.87 -29.79 -55.78
N GLY A 457 -33.94 -30.43 -56.49
CA GLY A 457 -34.21 -31.56 -57.39
C GLY A 457 -34.19 -32.93 -56.70
N ALA A 458 -33.46 -33.06 -55.60
CA ALA A 458 -33.37 -34.25 -54.76
C ALA A 458 -33.67 -33.92 -53.29
N SER A 459 -33.82 -34.96 -52.45
CA SER A 459 -33.90 -34.81 -50.99
C SER A 459 -32.55 -35.16 -50.38
N GLY A 460 -32.09 -34.36 -49.44
CA GLY A 460 -30.71 -34.40 -48.94
C GLY A 460 -30.33 -33.03 -48.38
N THR A 461 -29.12 -32.58 -48.64
CA THR A 461 -28.55 -31.36 -48.05
C THR A 461 -27.96 -30.48 -49.15
N VAL A 462 -28.35 -29.20 -49.23
CA VAL A 462 -27.78 -28.21 -50.16
C VAL A 462 -26.74 -27.37 -49.43
N THR A 463 -25.57 -27.19 -50.04
CA THR A 463 -24.52 -26.29 -49.54
C THR A 463 -24.43 -25.07 -50.45
N ILE A 464 -24.43 -23.88 -49.86
CA ILE A 464 -24.30 -22.57 -50.52
C ILE A 464 -23.04 -21.90 -49.97
N SER A 465 -22.10 -21.55 -50.84
CA SER A 465 -20.86 -20.87 -50.45
C SER A 465 -20.73 -19.52 -51.13
N ALA A 466 -20.18 -18.55 -50.40
CA ALA A 466 -19.87 -17.22 -50.90
C ALA A 466 -18.37 -16.98 -50.76
N THR A 467 -17.64 -16.90 -51.87
CA THR A 467 -16.22 -16.53 -51.86
C THR A 467 -16.13 -15.02 -51.65
N GLN A 468 -15.81 -14.60 -50.43
CA GLN A 468 -15.82 -13.19 -50.00
C GLN A 468 -14.55 -12.43 -50.39
N SER A 469 -14.61 -11.10 -50.26
CA SER A 469 -13.49 -10.16 -50.41
C SER A 469 -13.69 -8.98 -49.46
N HIS A 470 -12.62 -8.20 -49.22
CA HIS A 470 -12.59 -7.16 -48.18
C HIS A 470 -12.91 -7.74 -46.80
N GLU A 471 -13.83 -7.12 -46.05
CA GLU A 471 -14.10 -7.42 -44.63
C GLU A 471 -15.40 -8.22 -44.42
N LEU A 472 -16.15 -8.53 -45.50
CA LEU A 472 -17.48 -9.16 -45.48
C LEU A 472 -17.51 -10.50 -44.74
N ALA A 473 -18.05 -10.52 -43.52
CA ALA A 473 -18.43 -11.73 -42.80
C ALA A 473 -19.86 -12.16 -43.19
N ALA A 474 -19.98 -13.21 -44.01
CA ALA A 474 -21.26 -13.69 -44.55
C ALA A 474 -22.27 -14.14 -43.49
N GLN A 475 -23.38 -13.39 -43.34
CA GLN A 475 -24.52 -13.73 -42.49
C GLN A 475 -25.69 -14.25 -43.32
N TRP A 476 -26.04 -15.52 -43.12
CA TRP A 476 -27.10 -16.18 -43.88
C TRP A 476 -28.46 -16.10 -43.19
N ASN A 477 -29.54 -16.03 -43.98
CA ASN A 477 -30.91 -16.33 -43.53
C ASN A 477 -31.57 -17.28 -44.53
N VAL A 478 -32.41 -18.21 -44.06
CA VAL A 478 -33.09 -19.21 -44.92
C VAL A 478 -34.57 -19.34 -44.57
N TRP A 479 -35.41 -19.45 -45.61
CA TRP A 479 -36.84 -19.67 -45.55
C TRP A 479 -37.28 -20.84 -46.44
N GLY A 480 -38.31 -21.57 -45.99
CA GLY A 480 -38.81 -22.78 -46.65
C GLY A 480 -38.14 -24.08 -46.15
N ALA A 481 -37.00 -23.97 -45.46
CA ALA A 481 -36.36 -25.08 -44.77
C ALA A 481 -36.95 -25.34 -43.38
N ASN A 482 -36.94 -26.60 -42.94
CA ASN A 482 -37.25 -26.99 -41.55
C ASN A 482 -35.99 -27.08 -40.67
N SER A 483 -34.82 -27.16 -41.31
CA SER A 483 -33.50 -27.32 -40.71
C SER A 483 -32.48 -26.72 -41.69
N TRP A 484 -31.59 -25.88 -41.17
CA TRP A 484 -30.44 -25.32 -41.88
C TRP A 484 -29.41 -24.84 -40.84
N THR A 485 -28.15 -24.76 -41.25
CA THR A 485 -27.01 -24.32 -40.44
C THR A 485 -26.03 -23.50 -41.28
N VAL A 486 -24.98 -22.97 -40.65
CA VAL A 486 -23.77 -22.51 -41.33
C VAL A 486 -22.63 -23.44 -40.88
N ASN A 487 -21.79 -23.89 -41.81
CA ASN A 487 -20.68 -24.79 -41.50
C ASN A 487 -19.39 -24.02 -41.12
N GLN A 488 -18.35 -24.76 -40.74
CA GLN A 488 -17.04 -24.19 -40.34
C GLN A 488 -16.31 -23.42 -41.47
N ALA A 489 -16.71 -23.60 -42.73
CA ALA A 489 -16.19 -22.86 -43.88
C ALA A 489 -17.04 -21.62 -44.24
N GLY A 490 -18.01 -21.25 -43.39
CA GLY A 490 -18.92 -20.12 -43.61
C GLY A 490 -20.03 -20.40 -44.63
N GLU A 491 -20.21 -21.65 -45.06
CA GLU A 491 -21.18 -22.04 -46.08
C GLU A 491 -22.55 -22.33 -45.44
N CYS A 492 -23.63 -21.87 -46.05
CA CYS A 492 -24.99 -22.15 -45.60
C CYS A 492 -25.43 -23.55 -46.06
N VAL A 493 -25.82 -24.40 -45.10
CA VAL A 493 -26.15 -25.81 -45.30
C VAL A 493 -27.62 -26.03 -44.98
N ILE A 494 -28.41 -26.49 -45.96
CA ILE A 494 -29.89 -26.54 -45.90
C ILE A 494 -30.38 -27.98 -46.09
N ASP A 495 -31.19 -28.51 -45.17
CA ASP A 495 -31.88 -29.79 -45.39
C ASP A 495 -33.06 -29.60 -46.37
N VAL A 496 -32.91 -30.18 -47.56
CA VAL A 496 -33.84 -30.03 -48.68
C VAL A 496 -34.66 -31.28 -48.98
N VAL A 497 -35.83 -31.07 -49.57
CA VAL A 497 -36.75 -32.11 -50.03
C VAL A 497 -37.07 -31.90 -51.50
N ALA A 498 -36.95 -32.97 -52.30
CA ALA A 498 -37.18 -32.93 -53.74
C ALA A 498 -38.52 -32.26 -54.12
N GLY A 499 -38.44 -31.26 -55.00
CA GLY A 499 -39.56 -30.48 -55.52
C GLY A 499 -39.99 -29.29 -54.66
N GLN A 500 -39.37 -29.01 -53.51
CA GLN A 500 -39.66 -27.83 -52.71
C GLN A 500 -38.85 -26.61 -53.15
N THR A 501 -39.42 -25.42 -52.93
CA THR A 501 -38.78 -24.12 -53.20
C THR A 501 -38.22 -23.55 -51.91
N TYR A 502 -36.96 -23.12 -51.96
CA TYR A 502 -36.24 -22.50 -50.86
C TYR A 502 -35.88 -21.05 -51.23
N THR A 503 -35.68 -20.22 -50.23
CA THR A 503 -35.25 -18.83 -50.39
C THR A 503 -34.23 -18.55 -49.31
N PHE A 504 -33.14 -17.87 -49.63
CA PHE A 504 -32.11 -17.48 -48.69
C PHE A 504 -31.65 -16.05 -48.97
N SER A 505 -31.02 -15.40 -47.99
CA SER A 505 -30.28 -14.17 -48.23
C SER A 505 -28.85 -14.28 -47.71
N LEU A 506 -27.95 -13.57 -48.37
CA LEU A 506 -26.60 -13.27 -47.92
C LEU A 506 -26.59 -11.81 -47.45
N ALA A 507 -26.41 -11.60 -46.15
CA ALA A 507 -26.15 -10.30 -45.54
C ALA A 507 -24.72 -10.28 -44.97
N THR A 508 -24.35 -9.21 -44.29
CA THR A 508 -23.17 -9.19 -43.42
C THR A 508 -23.53 -9.36 -41.94
N SER A 509 -22.61 -9.90 -41.15
CA SER A 509 -22.58 -9.76 -39.68
C SER A 509 -21.50 -8.78 -39.20
N ASP A 510 -20.47 -8.54 -40.02
CA ASP A 510 -19.35 -7.63 -39.76
C ASP A 510 -18.64 -7.30 -41.09
N GLY A 511 -18.20 -6.05 -41.26
CA GLY A 511 -17.56 -5.57 -42.50
C GLY A 511 -18.43 -5.57 -43.76
N LEU A 512 -17.87 -5.07 -44.87
CA LEU A 512 -18.49 -5.00 -46.19
C LEU A 512 -17.63 -5.71 -47.25
N GLY A 513 -18.20 -6.02 -48.43
CA GLY A 513 -17.42 -6.61 -49.53
C GLY A 513 -18.21 -7.15 -50.72
N TYR A 514 -17.45 -7.56 -51.73
CA TYR A 514 -17.97 -8.33 -52.88
C TYR A 514 -17.89 -9.83 -52.59
N TYR A 515 -18.77 -10.61 -53.20
CA TYR A 515 -18.75 -12.07 -53.12
C TYR A 515 -19.00 -12.74 -54.48
N ASP A 516 -18.55 -13.99 -54.62
CA ASP A 516 -18.95 -14.93 -55.67
C ASP A 516 -19.74 -16.10 -55.06
N LEU A 517 -21.01 -16.26 -55.43
CA LEU A 517 -21.96 -17.24 -54.88
C LEU A 517 -21.98 -18.56 -55.66
N SER A 518 -21.95 -19.70 -54.95
CA SER A 518 -21.96 -21.08 -55.50
C SER A 518 -22.95 -21.98 -54.72
N VAL A 519 -23.53 -23.00 -55.38
CA VAL A 519 -24.57 -23.89 -54.78
C VAL A 519 -24.47 -25.36 -55.29
N ASP A 520 -24.48 -26.34 -54.38
CA ASP A 520 -24.40 -27.81 -54.64
C ASP A 520 -25.31 -28.67 -53.71
N LEU A 521 -25.38 -30.01 -53.88
CA LEU A 521 -26.35 -30.90 -53.17
C LEU A 521 -25.86 -32.36 -52.89
N GLU A 522 -25.92 -32.82 -51.61
CA GLU A 522 -25.52 -34.17 -51.10
C GLU A 522 -26.62 -34.91 -50.26
N ALA A 523 -26.31 -36.02 -49.53
CA ALA A 523 -27.26 -36.83 -48.70
C ALA A 523 -26.61 -37.62 -47.50
N SER A 524 -27.40 -38.01 -46.46
CA SER A 524 -26.94 -38.08 -45.03
C SER A 524 -27.08 -39.41 -44.19
N PHE A 525 -26.48 -39.43 -42.96
CA PHE A 525 -26.58 -40.45 -41.87
C PHE A 525 -26.47 -39.83 -40.43
N ALA A 526 -26.30 -40.59 -39.30
CA ALA A 526 -26.52 -40.08 -37.91
C ALA A 526 -25.67 -40.65 -36.73
N ALA A 527 -25.60 -39.91 -35.58
CA ALA A 527 -24.86 -40.19 -34.33
C ALA A 527 -25.64 -39.84 -33.01
N VAL A 528 -24.97 -39.69 -31.84
CA VAL A 528 -25.59 -39.41 -30.50
C VAL A 528 -25.01 -38.13 -29.87
N GLU A 529 -25.85 -37.20 -29.40
CA GLU A 529 -25.43 -35.86 -28.93
C GLU A 529 -25.34 -35.69 -27.40
N TRP A 530 -24.37 -34.90 -26.94
CA TRP A 530 -24.19 -34.48 -25.53
C TRP A 530 -24.10 -32.96 -25.31
N GLY A 531 -23.97 -32.16 -26.37
CA GLY A 531 -23.94 -30.70 -26.31
C GLY A 531 -22.57 -30.10 -25.96
N SER A 532 -22.56 -28.82 -25.59
CA SER A 532 -21.35 -28.09 -25.20
C SER A 532 -20.80 -28.58 -23.85
N ILE A 533 -19.48 -28.69 -23.77
CA ILE A 533 -18.76 -29.12 -22.57
C ILE A 533 -18.21 -27.90 -21.83
N GLY A 534 -18.42 -27.85 -20.51
CA GLY A 534 -17.84 -26.83 -19.63
C GLY A 534 -16.31 -26.95 -19.46
N PRO A 535 -15.69 -26.10 -18.61
CA PRO A 535 -14.25 -26.12 -18.39
C PRO A 535 -13.72 -27.49 -17.93
N GLN A 536 -14.46 -28.19 -17.07
CA GLN A 536 -14.27 -29.61 -16.78
C GLN A 536 -15.60 -30.31 -16.47
N GLU A 537 -15.79 -31.51 -17.03
CA GLU A 537 -16.97 -32.36 -16.77
C GLU A 537 -16.56 -33.83 -16.66
N THR A 538 -17.34 -34.63 -15.93
CA THR A 538 -17.21 -36.10 -15.94
C THR A 538 -18.56 -36.76 -16.15
N ARG A 539 -18.69 -37.55 -17.24
CA ARG A 539 -19.88 -38.36 -17.53
C ARG A 539 -19.61 -39.80 -17.05
N THR A 540 -20.48 -40.32 -16.19
CA THR A 540 -20.26 -41.56 -15.41
C THR A 540 -21.17 -42.71 -15.84
N GLY A 541 -20.73 -43.95 -15.61
CA GLY A 541 -21.54 -45.15 -15.87
C GLY A 541 -21.78 -45.46 -17.36
N LEU A 542 -20.84 -45.08 -18.23
CA LEU A 542 -20.93 -45.31 -19.66
C LEU A 542 -20.68 -46.79 -20.00
N SER A 543 -21.57 -47.37 -20.82
CA SER A 543 -21.47 -48.76 -21.32
C SER A 543 -21.07 -48.77 -22.79
N VAL A 544 -20.01 -49.51 -23.14
CA VAL A 544 -19.47 -49.59 -24.52
C VAL A 544 -19.23 -51.06 -24.90
N ASN A 545 -19.63 -51.44 -26.13
CA ASN A 545 -19.47 -52.80 -26.64
C ASN A 545 -19.10 -52.76 -28.14
N GLY A 546 -17.81 -52.63 -28.43
CA GLY A 546 -17.31 -52.26 -29.75
C GLY A 546 -16.93 -50.78 -29.76
N GLU A 547 -17.46 -50.03 -30.71
CA GLU A 547 -17.35 -48.56 -30.75
C GLU A 547 -18.70 -47.89 -30.43
N THR A 548 -18.65 -46.66 -29.93
CA THR A 548 -19.82 -45.79 -29.78
C THR A 548 -19.38 -44.34 -30.00
N TRP A 549 -20.19 -43.61 -30.77
CA TRP A 549 -19.90 -42.26 -31.24
C TRP A 549 -20.74 -41.24 -30.49
N TYR A 550 -20.08 -40.28 -29.85
CA TYR A 550 -20.70 -39.17 -29.13
C TYR A 550 -20.30 -37.84 -29.75
N GLN A 551 -21.25 -36.97 -29.99
CA GLN A 551 -21.08 -35.62 -30.52
C GLN A 551 -21.09 -34.63 -29.35
N VAL A 552 -19.99 -33.92 -29.18
CA VAL A 552 -19.82 -32.84 -28.20
C VAL A 552 -19.49 -31.54 -28.92
N THR A 553 -19.69 -30.41 -28.25
CA THR A 553 -19.20 -29.11 -28.71
C THR A 553 -18.12 -28.61 -27.75
N ALA A 554 -17.01 -28.11 -28.27
CA ALA A 554 -15.99 -27.44 -27.47
C ALA A 554 -16.56 -26.12 -26.92
N GLY A 555 -16.59 -25.96 -25.61
CA GLY A 555 -17.07 -24.73 -24.97
C GLY A 555 -16.09 -23.55 -25.08
N ARG A 556 -14.80 -23.82 -25.31
CA ARG A 556 -13.70 -22.84 -25.28
C ARG A 556 -12.62 -23.16 -26.30
N THR A 557 -12.01 -22.13 -26.89
CA THR A 557 -10.84 -22.26 -27.76
C THR A 557 -9.60 -22.66 -26.94
N GLY A 558 -8.82 -23.62 -27.45
CA GLY A 558 -7.58 -24.10 -26.81
C GLY A 558 -7.51 -25.62 -26.77
N TYR A 559 -6.93 -26.16 -25.69
CA TYR A 559 -6.88 -27.61 -25.48
C TYR A 559 -8.26 -28.16 -25.11
N PHE A 560 -8.71 -29.16 -25.85
CA PHE A 560 -9.75 -30.09 -25.42
C PHE A 560 -9.09 -31.45 -25.11
N THR A 561 -9.27 -31.91 -23.87
CA THR A 561 -8.78 -33.17 -23.34
C THR A 561 -9.96 -34.09 -23.05
N ALA A 562 -9.94 -35.30 -23.58
CA ALA A 562 -10.84 -36.39 -23.17
C ALA A 562 -10.02 -37.54 -22.58
N GLU A 563 -10.39 -38.05 -21.41
CA GLU A 563 -9.71 -39.18 -20.76
C GLU A 563 -10.67 -40.19 -20.11
N THR A 564 -10.34 -41.48 -20.26
CA THR A 564 -11.13 -42.58 -19.72
C THR A 564 -10.65 -42.96 -18.32
N ILE A 565 -11.41 -42.59 -17.30
CA ILE A 565 -11.16 -42.97 -15.90
C ILE A 565 -11.81 -44.34 -15.66
N ALA A 566 -10.98 -45.38 -15.62
CA ALA A 566 -11.44 -46.76 -15.54
C ALA A 566 -11.85 -47.18 -14.11
N GLN A 567 -13.11 -47.54 -13.91
CA GLN A 567 -13.57 -48.24 -12.70
C GLN A 567 -13.33 -49.76 -12.82
N SER A 568 -13.58 -50.34 -14.01
CA SER A 568 -13.07 -51.67 -14.36
C SER A 568 -12.94 -51.90 -15.87
N GLY A 569 -11.84 -52.56 -16.28
CA GLY A 569 -11.52 -52.84 -17.68
C GLY A 569 -10.57 -51.79 -18.29
N ALA A 570 -10.53 -51.74 -19.62
CA ALA A 570 -9.80 -50.72 -20.39
C ALA A 570 -10.69 -50.23 -21.53
N ALA A 571 -10.55 -48.96 -21.91
CA ALA A 571 -11.15 -48.34 -23.08
C ALA A 571 -10.14 -47.39 -23.71
N THR A 572 -10.40 -46.99 -24.95
CA THR A 572 -9.74 -45.84 -25.58
C THR A 572 -10.77 -44.82 -26.03
N VAL A 573 -10.35 -43.56 -26.04
CA VAL A 573 -11.03 -42.44 -26.70
C VAL A 573 -10.16 -41.97 -27.86
N ALA A 574 -10.81 -41.62 -28.96
CA ALA A 574 -10.25 -40.90 -30.11
C ALA A 574 -11.19 -39.74 -30.46
N ILE A 575 -10.64 -38.65 -31.03
CA ILE A 575 -11.37 -37.41 -31.31
C ILE A 575 -11.34 -37.16 -32.82
N TYR A 576 -12.49 -36.82 -33.38
CA TYR A 576 -12.71 -36.60 -34.80
C TYR A 576 -13.38 -35.25 -35.07
N ASP A 577 -13.10 -34.67 -36.24
CA ASP A 577 -13.76 -33.46 -36.75
C ASP A 577 -15.17 -33.74 -37.30
N ALA A 578 -15.87 -32.68 -37.72
CA ALA A 578 -17.22 -32.77 -38.26
C ALA A 578 -17.33 -33.51 -39.61
N GLN A 579 -16.20 -33.68 -40.31
CA GLN A 579 -16.06 -34.39 -41.57
C GLN A 579 -15.56 -35.84 -41.37
N MET A 580 -15.50 -36.30 -40.11
CA MET A 580 -15.01 -37.62 -39.67
C MET A 580 -13.52 -37.88 -39.96
N GLY A 581 -12.72 -36.83 -40.14
CA GLY A 581 -11.26 -36.88 -40.05
C GLY A 581 -10.80 -37.06 -38.59
N ALA A 582 -9.67 -37.74 -38.38
CA ALA A 582 -9.17 -38.07 -37.05
C ALA A 582 -8.20 -36.98 -36.54
N LEU A 583 -8.61 -36.26 -35.50
CA LEU A 583 -7.82 -35.20 -34.86
C LEU A 583 -6.88 -35.75 -33.79
N ALA A 584 -7.32 -36.74 -33.00
CA ALA A 584 -6.52 -37.41 -31.98
C ALA A 584 -6.74 -38.93 -32.00
N ALA A 585 -5.64 -39.70 -31.93
CA ALA A 585 -5.64 -41.15 -32.04
C ALA A 585 -6.09 -41.87 -30.75
N ASP A 586 -6.46 -43.16 -30.86
CA ASP A 586 -6.95 -43.98 -29.76
C ASP A 586 -5.95 -44.06 -28.58
N GLY A 587 -6.34 -43.49 -27.43
CA GLY A 587 -5.58 -43.56 -26.18
C GLY A 587 -6.47 -43.55 -24.94
N THR A 588 -5.88 -43.68 -23.75
CA THR A 588 -6.60 -43.48 -22.47
C THR A 588 -6.82 -42.00 -22.15
N ARG A 589 -6.05 -41.12 -22.79
CA ARG A 589 -6.23 -39.66 -22.87
C ARG A 589 -5.96 -39.24 -24.31
N ALA A 590 -6.77 -38.34 -24.84
CA ALA A 590 -6.62 -37.70 -26.14
C ALA A 590 -6.72 -36.18 -25.96
N ASP A 591 -5.71 -35.46 -26.46
CA ASP A 591 -5.62 -34.00 -26.40
C ASP A 591 -5.62 -33.44 -27.83
N VAL A 592 -6.34 -32.35 -28.06
CA VAL A 592 -6.46 -31.68 -29.37
C VAL A 592 -6.57 -30.16 -29.18
N GLN A 593 -6.13 -29.38 -30.17
CA GLN A 593 -6.40 -27.93 -30.24
C GLN A 593 -7.70 -27.71 -31.01
N VAL A 594 -8.63 -26.95 -30.44
CA VAL A 594 -9.98 -26.70 -30.98
C VAL A 594 -10.41 -25.25 -30.79
N THR A 595 -11.42 -24.83 -31.55
CA THR A 595 -12.09 -23.53 -31.43
C THR A 595 -13.36 -23.65 -30.59
N ALA A 596 -13.74 -22.60 -29.85
CA ALA A 596 -15.06 -22.55 -29.21
C ALA A 596 -16.19 -22.73 -30.25
N GLY A 597 -17.19 -23.56 -29.95
CA GLY A 597 -18.26 -23.93 -30.88
C GLY A 597 -17.91 -25.07 -31.83
N GLU A 598 -16.67 -25.59 -31.83
CA GLU A 598 -16.26 -26.70 -32.68
C GLU A 598 -16.98 -28.01 -32.28
N THR A 599 -17.65 -28.65 -33.24
CA THR A 599 -18.30 -29.95 -33.03
C THR A 599 -17.28 -31.08 -33.18
N LEU A 600 -17.09 -31.85 -32.12
CA LEU A 600 -16.14 -32.96 -32.04
C LEU A 600 -16.89 -34.28 -31.90
N TYR A 601 -16.47 -35.29 -32.65
CA TYR A 601 -16.98 -36.66 -32.51
C TYR A 601 -16.00 -37.51 -31.69
N LEU A 602 -16.39 -37.79 -30.45
CA LEU A 602 -15.68 -38.67 -29.53
C LEU A 602 -16.06 -40.12 -29.83
N ARG A 603 -15.11 -40.91 -30.34
CA ARG A 603 -15.28 -42.36 -30.45
C ARG A 603 -14.73 -43.03 -29.20
N LEU A 604 -15.61 -43.60 -28.39
CA LEU A 604 -15.22 -44.53 -27.32
C LEU A 604 -15.17 -45.96 -27.87
N THR A 605 -14.07 -46.66 -27.61
CA THR A 605 -13.89 -48.07 -27.96
C THR A 605 -13.63 -48.88 -26.70
N GLY A 606 -14.45 -49.90 -26.45
CA GLY A 606 -14.43 -50.63 -25.17
C GLY A 606 -15.32 -51.87 -25.10
N ASN A 607 -15.29 -52.55 -23.95
CA ASN A 607 -16.01 -53.79 -23.70
C ASN A 607 -16.54 -53.96 -22.26
N SER A 608 -16.58 -52.87 -21.48
CA SER A 608 -17.12 -52.83 -20.12
C SER A 608 -18.41 -51.98 -20.04
N ALA A 609 -19.14 -52.16 -18.95
CA ALA A 609 -20.43 -51.51 -18.72
C ALA A 609 -20.34 -50.25 -17.83
N ASP A 610 -19.15 -49.92 -17.31
CA ASP A 610 -18.95 -48.92 -16.27
C ASP A 610 -17.63 -48.15 -16.48
N TYR A 611 -17.65 -47.19 -17.40
CA TYR A 611 -16.58 -46.23 -17.63
C TYR A 611 -16.99 -44.82 -17.20
N ASN A 612 -16.05 -44.07 -16.64
CA ASN A 612 -16.16 -42.61 -16.51
C ASN A 612 -15.34 -41.95 -17.62
N LEU A 613 -15.91 -40.98 -18.31
CA LEU A 613 -15.20 -40.12 -19.27
C LEU A 613 -15.10 -38.71 -18.67
N ARG A 614 -13.89 -38.27 -18.36
CA ARG A 614 -13.63 -36.87 -18.01
C ARG A 614 -13.27 -36.11 -19.28
N MET A 615 -13.88 -34.95 -19.45
CA MET A 615 -13.63 -34.01 -20.53
C MET A 615 -13.18 -32.68 -19.90
N THR A 616 -12.22 -32.00 -20.48
CA THR A 616 -11.66 -30.75 -19.94
C THR A 616 -11.27 -29.85 -21.10
N ASN A 617 -11.79 -28.63 -21.07
CA ASN A 617 -11.61 -27.63 -22.12
C ASN A 617 -11.29 -26.27 -21.46
N ALA A 618 -10.39 -26.32 -20.47
CA ALA A 618 -10.08 -25.24 -19.54
C ALA A 618 -8.87 -24.38 -19.96
N LEU A 619 -7.94 -24.93 -20.76
CA LEU A 619 -6.64 -24.32 -21.05
C LEU A 619 -6.58 -23.75 -22.46
N THR A 620 -6.38 -22.44 -22.57
CA THR A 620 -6.05 -21.72 -23.80
C THR A 620 -4.57 -21.33 -23.78
N VAL A 621 -3.86 -21.42 -24.92
CA VAL A 621 -2.48 -20.92 -25.05
C VAL A 621 -2.39 -20.06 -26.30
N SER A 622 -2.10 -18.77 -26.14
CA SER A 622 -2.03 -17.79 -27.22
C SER A 622 -1.10 -16.63 -26.86
N GLY A 623 -0.40 -16.05 -27.84
CA GLY A 623 0.44 -14.86 -27.63
C GLY A 623 1.60 -15.00 -26.63
N GLY A 624 1.96 -16.21 -26.20
CA GLY A 624 2.92 -16.43 -25.11
C GLY A 624 2.30 -16.48 -23.70
N VAL A 625 0.97 -16.46 -23.61
CA VAL A 625 0.17 -16.57 -22.39
C VAL A 625 -0.57 -17.91 -22.37
N ALA A 626 -0.61 -18.57 -21.20
CA ALA A 626 -1.38 -19.78 -20.96
C ALA A 626 -2.46 -19.53 -19.90
N THR A 627 -3.71 -19.41 -20.34
CA THR A 627 -4.88 -19.10 -19.48
C THR A 627 -5.65 -20.39 -19.17
N LEU A 628 -5.74 -20.74 -17.90
CA LEU A 628 -6.47 -21.87 -17.35
C LEU A 628 -7.66 -21.35 -16.54
N VAL A 629 -8.86 -21.87 -16.81
CA VAL A 629 -10.09 -21.46 -16.11
C VAL A 629 -10.76 -22.67 -15.43
N GLY A 630 -11.10 -22.53 -14.16
CA GLY A 630 -11.86 -23.50 -13.37
C GLY A 630 -13.35 -23.56 -13.74
N THR A 631 -14.18 -24.06 -12.84
CA THR A 631 -15.57 -24.44 -13.09
C THR A 631 -16.56 -23.48 -12.40
N GLY A 632 -17.32 -24.00 -11.44
CA GLY A 632 -18.35 -23.31 -10.65
C GLY A 632 -18.68 -24.13 -9.40
N GLY A 633 -17.63 -24.73 -8.82
CA GLY A 633 -17.61 -25.52 -7.60
C GLY A 633 -16.18 -25.98 -7.32
N ASP A 634 -15.86 -26.24 -6.05
CA ASP A 634 -14.52 -26.45 -5.47
C ASP A 634 -13.43 -26.99 -6.43
N ASP A 635 -12.62 -26.08 -6.99
CA ASP A 635 -11.52 -26.39 -7.91
C ASP A 635 -10.13 -26.28 -7.25
N SER A 636 -9.23 -27.16 -7.68
CA SER A 636 -7.82 -27.18 -7.28
C SER A 636 -6.93 -26.91 -8.49
N LEU A 637 -6.47 -25.67 -8.60
CA LEU A 637 -5.57 -25.21 -9.65
C LEU A 637 -4.10 -25.32 -9.21
N SER A 638 -3.18 -25.46 -10.16
CA SER A 638 -1.76 -25.24 -9.86
C SER A 638 -0.94 -24.74 -11.03
N PHE A 639 0.14 -24.04 -10.71
CA PHE A 639 1.26 -23.74 -11.57
C PHE A 639 2.55 -24.27 -10.92
N SER A 640 3.50 -24.75 -11.74
CA SER A 640 4.89 -25.00 -11.31
C SER A 640 5.87 -24.59 -12.40
N ALA A 641 6.86 -23.78 -12.05
CA ALA A 641 7.94 -23.42 -12.95
C ALA A 641 8.91 -24.59 -13.18
N GLY A 642 9.59 -24.58 -14.34
CA GLY A 642 10.63 -25.55 -14.67
C GLY A 642 11.53 -25.02 -15.78
N GLY A 643 12.83 -25.30 -15.71
CA GLY A 643 13.88 -24.70 -16.56
C GLY A 643 13.90 -25.14 -18.04
N GLY A 644 12.74 -25.29 -18.67
CA GLY A 644 12.55 -25.69 -20.07
C GLY A 644 11.10 -26.04 -20.39
N SER A 645 10.30 -26.39 -19.37
CA SER A 645 8.85 -26.51 -19.46
C SER A 645 8.21 -26.29 -18.10
N HIS A 646 7.10 -25.55 -18.08
CA HIS A 646 6.26 -25.31 -16.91
C HIS A 646 5.09 -26.30 -16.92
N SER A 647 4.46 -26.52 -15.78
CA SER A 647 3.22 -27.30 -15.69
C SER A 647 2.09 -26.47 -15.10
N VAL A 648 0.90 -26.63 -15.67
CA VAL A 648 -0.36 -26.13 -15.09
C VAL A 648 -1.35 -27.28 -14.94
N SER A 649 -2.22 -27.21 -13.94
CA SER A 649 -3.26 -28.24 -13.77
C SER A 649 -4.59 -27.68 -13.26
N LEU A 650 -5.68 -28.30 -13.72
CA LEU A 650 -7.02 -28.16 -13.15
C LEU A 650 -7.45 -29.51 -12.55
N ASN A 651 -7.64 -29.55 -11.25
CA ASN A 651 -7.95 -30.69 -10.40
C ASN A 651 -6.94 -31.84 -10.48
N SER A 652 -7.05 -32.68 -11.51
CA SER A 652 -6.11 -33.76 -11.80
C SER A 652 -5.86 -33.93 -13.29
N VAL A 653 -6.06 -32.86 -14.07
CA VAL A 653 -5.67 -32.75 -15.48
C VAL A 653 -4.48 -31.81 -15.56
N THR A 654 -3.29 -32.38 -15.68
CA THR A 654 -2.04 -31.60 -15.85
C THR A 654 -1.70 -31.45 -17.33
N TYR A 655 -1.17 -30.28 -17.68
CA TYR A 655 -0.56 -29.95 -18.96
C TYR A 655 0.90 -29.55 -18.74
N THR A 656 1.74 -29.76 -19.75
CA THR A 656 3.16 -29.38 -19.71
C THR A 656 3.46 -28.53 -20.93
N ILE A 657 3.83 -27.27 -20.68
CA ILE A 657 4.02 -26.25 -21.70
C ILE A 657 5.50 -25.90 -21.74
N ALA A 658 6.16 -26.13 -22.88
CA ALA A 658 7.56 -25.76 -23.04
C ALA A 658 7.72 -24.23 -22.95
N SER A 659 8.77 -23.75 -22.28
CA SER A 659 8.96 -22.32 -21.95
C SER A 659 9.05 -21.39 -23.17
N SER A 660 9.30 -21.95 -24.36
CA SER A 660 9.25 -21.21 -25.63
C SER A 660 7.83 -20.99 -26.20
N HIS A 661 6.77 -21.48 -25.55
CA HIS A 661 5.37 -21.38 -26.01
C HIS A 661 4.50 -20.53 -25.07
N ALA A 662 4.80 -20.53 -23.77
CA ALA A 662 4.22 -19.59 -22.81
C ALA A 662 5.24 -19.23 -21.73
N GLY A 663 5.34 -17.93 -21.44
CA GLY A 663 6.07 -17.38 -20.30
C GLY A 663 5.12 -16.84 -19.22
N ALA A 664 3.95 -16.34 -19.62
CA ALA A 664 2.91 -15.87 -18.69
C ALA A 664 1.81 -16.92 -18.52
N PHE A 665 1.29 -17.06 -17.30
CA PHE A 665 0.28 -18.04 -16.92
C PHE A 665 -0.83 -17.36 -16.11
N GLN A 666 -2.08 -17.64 -16.43
CA GLN A 666 -3.26 -17.06 -15.77
C GLN A 666 -4.16 -18.19 -15.27
N LEU A 667 -4.53 -18.19 -13.99
CA LEU A 667 -5.25 -19.28 -13.32
C LEU A 667 -6.49 -18.74 -12.63
N ASP A 668 -7.61 -18.73 -13.33
CA ASP A 668 -8.91 -18.27 -12.82
C ASP A 668 -9.64 -19.43 -12.15
N GLY A 669 -10.06 -19.26 -10.88
CA GLY A 669 -10.85 -20.28 -10.16
C GLY A 669 -12.23 -20.51 -10.76
N GLY A 670 -12.82 -19.49 -11.40
CA GLY A 670 -14.21 -19.48 -11.83
C GLY A 670 -15.09 -18.68 -10.86
N VAL A 671 -16.41 -18.87 -10.90
CA VAL A 671 -17.34 -18.10 -10.06
C VAL A 671 -18.12 -19.02 -9.13
N GLY A 672 -17.57 -19.18 -7.92
CA GLY A 672 -18.19 -19.84 -6.78
C GLY A 672 -17.74 -21.29 -6.62
N GLY A 673 -17.31 -21.61 -5.41
CA GLY A 673 -16.73 -22.90 -5.03
C GLY A 673 -16.13 -22.78 -3.62
N TYR A 674 -15.02 -23.46 -3.41
CA TYR A 674 -14.00 -23.09 -2.43
C TYR A 674 -12.66 -23.38 -3.07
N ASP A 675 -12.13 -22.37 -3.75
CA ASP A 675 -11.19 -22.57 -4.84
C ASP A 675 -9.75 -22.32 -4.37
N ARG A 676 -8.85 -23.25 -4.71
CA ARG A 676 -7.45 -23.22 -4.27
C ARG A 676 -6.51 -23.20 -5.45
N VAL A 677 -5.48 -22.36 -5.39
CA VAL A 677 -4.33 -22.44 -6.30
C VAL A 677 -3.02 -22.69 -5.54
N ASP A 678 -2.20 -23.58 -6.08
CA ASP A 678 -0.81 -23.77 -5.67
C ASP A 678 0.13 -23.21 -6.75
N LEU A 679 0.75 -22.05 -6.52
CA LEU A 679 1.70 -21.39 -7.42
C LEU A 679 3.15 -21.67 -6.97
N ASN A 680 3.88 -22.51 -7.72
CA ASN A 680 5.19 -23.00 -7.30
C ASN A 680 6.31 -22.43 -8.19
N GLY A 681 7.31 -21.85 -7.55
CA GLY A 681 8.38 -21.07 -8.17
C GLY A 681 9.51 -21.87 -8.80
N GLY A 682 10.55 -21.14 -9.22
CA GLY A 682 11.77 -21.65 -9.85
C GLY A 682 12.89 -21.96 -8.86
N VAL A 683 14.07 -22.35 -9.37
CA VAL A 683 15.27 -22.63 -8.55
C VAL A 683 16.24 -21.44 -8.50
N GLY A 684 15.68 -20.23 -8.54
CA GLY A 684 16.39 -18.96 -8.40
C GLY A 684 15.38 -17.83 -8.17
N ASP A 685 15.88 -16.71 -7.64
CA ASP A 685 15.15 -15.59 -7.04
C ASP A 685 13.76 -15.30 -7.65
N ASP A 686 12.71 -15.64 -6.89
CA ASP A 686 11.30 -15.44 -7.23
C ASP A 686 10.64 -14.29 -6.42
N ALA A 687 9.68 -13.59 -7.02
CA ALA A 687 8.89 -12.54 -6.40
C ALA A 687 7.38 -12.83 -6.48
N ALA A 688 6.67 -12.77 -5.36
CA ALA A 688 5.25 -13.10 -5.24
C ALA A 688 4.42 -11.99 -4.55
N THR A 689 3.15 -11.85 -4.95
CA THR A 689 2.18 -10.90 -4.37
C THR A 689 0.85 -11.59 -4.10
N LEU A 690 0.19 -11.30 -2.98
CA LEU A 690 -1.01 -11.98 -2.49
C LEU A 690 -2.02 -10.96 -1.96
N ASN A 691 -3.31 -11.10 -2.29
CA ASN A 691 -4.39 -10.25 -1.80
C ASN A 691 -5.72 -11.03 -1.69
N SER A 692 -6.80 -10.37 -1.29
CA SER A 692 -8.12 -11.01 -1.08
C SER A 692 -8.83 -11.55 -2.34
N ALA A 693 -8.30 -11.31 -3.55
CA ALA A 693 -8.84 -11.83 -4.80
C ALA A 693 -8.01 -12.98 -5.43
N GLY A 694 -6.78 -13.21 -4.96
CA GLY A 694 -5.85 -14.21 -5.49
C GLY A 694 -4.39 -13.82 -5.24
N GLY A 695 -3.53 -14.11 -6.21
CA GLY A 695 -2.11 -13.75 -6.12
C GLY A 695 -1.29 -14.04 -7.35
N SER A 696 0.01 -13.81 -7.27
CA SER A 696 0.96 -14.01 -8.35
C SER A 696 2.33 -14.44 -7.84
N ILE A 697 3.10 -15.06 -8.74
CA ILE A 697 4.52 -15.36 -8.58
C ILE A 697 5.24 -15.12 -9.92
N SER A 698 6.46 -14.62 -9.88
CA SER A 698 7.26 -14.33 -11.07
C SER A 698 8.73 -14.60 -10.79
N GLY A 699 9.48 -14.99 -11.82
CA GLY A 699 10.89 -15.31 -11.71
C GLY A 699 11.55 -15.35 -13.09
N ALA A 700 12.78 -15.87 -13.14
CA ALA A 700 13.59 -15.84 -14.36
C ALA A 700 12.95 -16.63 -15.52
N GLY A 701 12.28 -15.91 -16.43
CA GLY A 701 11.64 -16.46 -17.63
C GLY A 701 10.20 -16.95 -17.45
N TYR A 702 9.52 -16.60 -16.35
CA TYR A 702 8.10 -16.93 -16.18
C TYR A 702 7.35 -15.96 -15.24
N SER A 703 6.03 -15.86 -15.42
CA SER A 703 5.10 -15.25 -14.45
C SER A 703 3.79 -16.03 -14.40
N ALA A 704 3.18 -16.15 -13.22
CA ALA A 704 1.89 -16.79 -13.01
C ALA A 704 1.02 -15.93 -12.09
N SER A 705 -0.23 -15.71 -12.45
CA SER A 705 -1.22 -14.96 -11.66
C SER A 705 -2.54 -15.73 -11.55
N SER A 706 -3.28 -15.53 -10.46
CA SER A 706 -4.59 -16.13 -10.21
C SER A 706 -5.66 -15.11 -9.83
N SER A 707 -6.92 -15.46 -10.10
CA SER A 707 -8.11 -14.68 -9.79
C SER A 707 -9.23 -15.58 -9.29
N ASN A 708 -10.13 -15.04 -8.47
CA ASN A 708 -11.26 -15.77 -7.90
C ASN A 708 -10.82 -17.01 -7.10
N ILE A 709 -9.95 -16.81 -6.11
CA ILE A 709 -9.36 -17.88 -5.29
C ILE A 709 -9.62 -17.61 -3.80
N ASP A 710 -10.28 -18.54 -3.10
CA ASP A 710 -10.44 -18.51 -1.64
C ASP A 710 -9.15 -18.88 -0.88
N TYR A 711 -8.27 -19.72 -1.47
CA TYR A 711 -7.02 -20.13 -0.85
C TYR A 711 -5.83 -20.13 -1.83
N THR A 712 -4.99 -19.10 -1.75
CA THR A 712 -3.74 -19.04 -2.50
C THR A 712 -2.58 -19.61 -1.66
N VAL A 713 -1.83 -20.56 -2.23
CA VAL A 713 -0.53 -20.98 -1.71
C VAL A 713 0.55 -20.64 -2.74
N VAL A 714 1.58 -19.91 -2.33
CA VAL A 714 2.78 -19.64 -3.13
C VAL A 714 3.98 -20.33 -2.49
N THR A 715 4.82 -20.98 -3.30
CA THR A 715 6.02 -21.70 -2.83
C THR A 715 7.25 -21.18 -3.57
N GLY A 716 8.21 -20.58 -2.84
CA GLY A 716 9.53 -20.26 -3.38
C GLY A 716 10.29 -21.55 -3.64
N GLY A 717 10.77 -21.76 -4.87
CA GLY A 717 11.48 -23.01 -5.23
C GLY A 717 12.98 -22.97 -4.89
N GLY A 718 13.48 -21.83 -4.42
CA GLY A 718 14.82 -21.66 -3.86
C GLY A 718 15.61 -20.55 -4.54
N GLY A 719 15.80 -19.45 -3.83
CA GLY A 719 16.58 -18.29 -4.22
C GLY A 719 16.61 -17.28 -3.07
N ASN A 720 16.78 -16.00 -3.37
CA ASN A 720 16.53 -14.89 -2.44
C ASN A 720 15.06 -14.46 -2.46
N ASP A 721 14.15 -15.44 -2.38
CA ASP A 721 12.74 -15.27 -2.77
C ASP A 721 12.00 -14.30 -1.83
N GLN A 722 11.17 -13.42 -2.40
CA GLN A 722 10.37 -12.42 -1.68
C GLN A 722 8.86 -12.55 -1.94
N ALA A 723 8.04 -12.51 -0.88
CA ALA A 723 6.58 -12.43 -0.97
C ALA A 723 6.01 -11.14 -0.34
N VAL A 724 4.90 -10.65 -0.87
CA VAL A 724 4.12 -9.52 -0.36
C VAL A 724 2.66 -9.93 -0.14
N LEU A 725 2.10 -9.66 1.04
CA LEU A 725 0.73 -10.02 1.43
C LEU A 725 -0.07 -8.76 1.82
N TYR A 726 -1.17 -8.51 1.13
CA TYR A 726 -2.12 -7.42 1.40
C TYR A 726 -3.41 -7.92 2.05
N ASP A 727 -4.00 -7.05 2.85
CA ASP A 727 -5.22 -7.25 3.64
C ASP A 727 -6.53 -7.10 2.84
N SER A 728 -7.63 -7.05 3.58
CA SER A 728 -8.97 -6.68 3.16
C SER A 728 -9.51 -5.57 4.07
N ALA A 729 -10.64 -4.95 3.70
CA ALA A 729 -11.27 -3.89 4.50
C ALA A 729 -12.08 -4.45 5.70
N GLY A 730 -11.52 -5.38 6.47
CA GLY A 730 -12.11 -5.92 7.69
C GLY A 730 -11.23 -6.95 8.40
N ASP A 731 -11.43 -7.09 9.72
CA ASP A 731 -10.61 -7.82 10.71
C ASP A 731 -9.81 -9.01 10.17
N ASP A 732 -8.52 -8.77 9.87
CA ASP A 732 -7.60 -9.73 9.28
C ASP A 732 -6.58 -10.30 10.27
N GLN A 733 -6.04 -11.48 9.96
CA GLN A 733 -5.07 -12.17 10.82
C GLN A 733 -3.87 -12.76 10.09
N LEU A 734 -2.68 -12.22 10.39
CA LEU A 734 -1.38 -12.71 9.98
C LEU A 734 -0.79 -13.69 11.01
N VAL A 735 -0.20 -14.79 10.53
CA VAL A 735 0.67 -15.69 11.30
C VAL A 735 1.94 -15.94 10.51
N ALA A 736 3.09 -15.49 11.02
CA ALA A 736 4.38 -15.63 10.37
C ALA A 736 5.31 -16.55 11.18
N ASP A 737 5.57 -17.74 10.64
CA ASP A 737 6.61 -18.67 11.09
C ASP A 737 7.90 -18.46 10.25
N PRO A 738 9.06 -19.01 10.65
CA PRO A 738 10.29 -18.91 9.86
C PRO A 738 10.30 -19.60 8.49
N THR A 739 9.34 -20.50 8.24
CA THR A 739 9.29 -21.33 7.02
C THR A 739 8.05 -21.08 6.15
N LYS A 740 7.06 -20.38 6.70
CA LYS A 740 5.79 -20.05 6.04
C LYS A 740 5.13 -18.84 6.71
N VAL A 741 4.38 -18.07 5.94
CA VAL A 741 3.58 -16.95 6.44
C VAL A 741 2.17 -17.08 5.89
N GLU A 742 1.16 -16.86 6.73
CA GLU A 742 -0.25 -17.00 6.38
C GLU A 742 -1.07 -15.78 6.83
N LEU A 743 -1.70 -15.09 5.89
CA LEU A 743 -2.72 -14.06 6.13
C LEU A 743 -4.10 -14.64 5.82
N ARG A 744 -5.12 -14.30 6.61
CA ARG A 744 -6.49 -14.80 6.44
C ARG A 744 -7.53 -13.82 6.96
N GLY A 745 -8.63 -13.74 6.24
CA GLY A 745 -9.77 -12.88 6.57
C GLY A 745 -11.11 -13.54 6.26
N VAL A 746 -12.13 -12.70 6.07
CA VAL A 746 -13.46 -13.16 5.68
C VAL A 746 -13.49 -13.50 4.20
N GLY A 747 -13.45 -14.79 3.88
CA GLY A 747 -13.58 -15.31 2.51
C GLY A 747 -12.28 -15.50 1.74
N TYR A 748 -11.11 -15.25 2.35
CA TYR A 748 -9.82 -15.49 1.70
C TYR A 748 -8.75 -15.99 2.67
N ARG A 749 -7.76 -16.70 2.13
CA ARG A 749 -6.57 -17.20 2.83
C ARG A 749 -5.37 -17.18 1.88
N ASN A 750 -4.27 -16.59 2.32
CA ASN A 750 -3.05 -16.43 1.55
C ASN A 750 -1.88 -17.00 2.32
N ARG A 751 -1.10 -17.90 1.72
CA ARG A 751 0.04 -18.58 2.35
C ARG A 751 1.27 -18.55 1.47
N ALA A 752 2.37 -18.03 1.98
CA ALA A 752 3.69 -18.09 1.35
C ALA A 752 4.58 -19.11 2.07
N GLU A 753 5.26 -19.99 1.34
CA GLU A 753 6.20 -20.99 1.89
C GLU A 753 7.56 -20.91 1.18
N GLY A 754 8.66 -21.11 1.93
CA GLY A 754 10.02 -21.09 1.36
C GLY A 754 10.61 -19.70 1.05
N PHE A 755 9.81 -18.64 1.15
CA PHE A 755 10.26 -17.26 0.94
C PHE A 755 11.19 -16.77 2.04
N SER A 756 12.37 -16.29 1.66
CA SER A 756 13.39 -15.74 2.58
C SER A 756 12.98 -14.39 3.17
N ARG A 757 12.09 -13.67 2.49
CA ARG A 757 11.61 -12.34 2.88
C ARG A 757 10.10 -12.24 2.64
N VAL A 758 9.33 -11.95 3.67
CA VAL A 758 7.89 -11.72 3.57
C VAL A 758 7.54 -10.35 4.14
N LEU A 759 6.83 -9.56 3.35
CA LEU A 759 6.28 -8.26 3.74
C LEU A 759 4.76 -8.38 3.81
N SER A 760 4.13 -7.89 4.88
CA SER A 760 2.67 -7.86 4.98
C SER A 760 2.17 -6.48 5.39
N TYR A 761 1.06 -6.08 4.78
CA TYR A 761 0.46 -4.77 4.88
C TYR A 761 -1.00 -4.91 5.29
N ALA A 762 -1.36 -4.30 6.43
CA ALA A 762 -2.72 -4.00 6.84
C ALA A 762 -2.94 -2.49 6.60
N THR A 763 -3.76 -2.16 5.61
CA THR A 763 -3.86 -0.79 5.03
C THR A 763 -5.24 -0.41 4.52
N LEU A 764 -6.12 -1.39 4.27
CA LEU A 764 -7.51 -1.21 3.87
C LEU A 764 -8.44 -1.12 5.08
N GLY A 765 -8.02 -1.72 6.21
CA GLY A 765 -8.46 -1.41 7.56
C GLY A 765 -9.49 -2.37 8.15
N GLY A 766 -9.23 -2.82 9.37
CA GLY A 766 -10.11 -3.62 10.21
C GLY A 766 -9.83 -3.39 11.70
N TYR A 767 -9.80 -4.48 12.47
CA TYR A 767 -8.98 -4.58 13.68
C TYR A 767 -8.01 -5.74 13.49
N ASP A 768 -6.78 -5.42 13.09
CA ASP A 768 -5.91 -6.36 12.40
C ASP A 768 -4.83 -6.92 13.32
N THR A 769 -4.66 -8.24 13.30
CA THR A 769 -3.81 -8.96 14.25
C THR A 769 -2.67 -9.73 13.59
N ALA A 770 -1.45 -9.57 14.10
CA ALA A 770 -0.29 -10.33 13.66
C ALA A 770 0.27 -11.22 14.78
N VAL A 771 0.66 -12.44 14.43
CA VAL A 771 1.37 -13.37 15.30
C VAL A 771 2.71 -13.74 14.66
N PHE A 772 3.81 -13.52 15.37
CA PHE A 772 5.15 -13.88 14.93
C PHE A 772 5.73 -15.01 15.78
N HIS A 773 6.32 -16.00 15.11
CA HIS A 773 7.08 -17.09 15.71
C HIS A 773 8.55 -17.04 15.28
N ASP A 774 9.45 -17.38 16.20
CA ASP A 774 10.88 -17.48 15.96
C ASP A 774 11.31 -18.83 15.37
N SER A 775 12.60 -18.97 15.09
CA SER A 775 13.27 -20.23 14.80
C SER A 775 13.97 -20.78 16.04
N ALA A 776 14.55 -21.99 15.96
CA ALA A 776 15.46 -22.50 16.98
C ALA A 776 16.88 -21.91 16.88
N GLY A 777 16.96 -20.61 16.55
CA GLY A 777 18.15 -19.87 16.16
C GLY A 777 18.59 -18.85 17.21
N ASN A 778 18.89 -17.63 16.76
CA ASN A 778 19.17 -16.47 17.60
C ASN A 778 18.51 -15.28 16.90
N ASP A 779 17.28 -14.98 17.25
CA ASP A 779 16.40 -14.14 16.43
C ASP A 779 16.07 -12.79 17.10
N LEU A 780 15.68 -11.82 16.28
CA LEU A 780 15.43 -10.43 16.68
C LEU A 780 14.02 -10.00 16.33
N TYR A 781 13.22 -9.69 17.36
CA TYR A 781 11.95 -8.98 17.25
C TYR A 781 12.16 -7.47 17.40
N ARG A 782 11.53 -6.69 16.52
CA ARG A 782 11.39 -5.24 16.64
C ARG A 782 9.95 -4.83 16.42
N ALA A 783 9.40 -3.97 17.27
CA ALA A 783 8.08 -3.40 17.08
C ALA A 783 8.07 -1.90 17.40
N TRP A 784 7.35 -1.12 16.60
CA TRP A 784 7.13 0.31 16.73
C TRP A 784 5.63 0.60 16.76
N ASP A 785 5.27 1.86 16.97
CA ASP A 785 3.93 2.42 16.85
C ASP A 785 3.06 1.85 15.70
N ASN A 786 3.60 1.68 14.49
CA ASN A 786 2.84 1.26 13.32
C ASN A 786 3.30 -0.03 12.61
N ARG A 787 4.39 -0.68 13.05
CA ARG A 787 5.01 -1.80 12.30
C ARG A 787 5.84 -2.72 13.20
N ALA A 788 6.05 -3.95 12.75
CA ALA A 788 6.99 -4.88 13.37
C ALA A 788 7.81 -5.70 12.36
N LEU A 789 8.89 -6.28 12.87
CA LEU A 789 9.83 -7.14 12.15
C LEU A 789 10.24 -8.30 13.07
N MET A 790 10.14 -9.53 12.58
CA MET A 790 10.90 -10.67 13.06
C MET A 790 11.99 -11.00 12.04
N VAL A 791 13.25 -11.10 12.46
CA VAL A 791 14.36 -11.46 11.57
C VAL A 791 15.28 -12.46 12.24
N GLY A 792 15.71 -13.46 11.47
CA GLY A 792 16.52 -14.56 11.96
C GLY A 792 17.34 -15.23 10.86
N ALA A 793 17.84 -16.43 11.16
CA ALA A 793 18.74 -17.17 10.27
C ALA A 793 18.01 -17.75 9.03
N GLY A 794 17.83 -16.92 8.00
CA GLY A 794 17.25 -17.30 6.71
C GLY A 794 15.80 -16.84 6.49
N PHE A 795 15.25 -16.02 7.38
CA PHE A 795 13.91 -15.44 7.25
C PHE A 795 13.86 -13.98 7.71
N TYR A 796 12.98 -13.21 7.07
CA TYR A 796 12.65 -11.82 7.40
C TYR A 796 11.14 -11.66 7.25
N ASN A 797 10.42 -11.49 8.35
CA ASN A 797 8.95 -11.37 8.39
C ASN A 797 8.58 -9.97 8.89
N TYR A 798 7.98 -9.15 8.04
CA TYR A 798 7.63 -7.75 8.32
C TYR A 798 6.12 -7.51 8.24
N ALA A 799 5.60 -6.69 9.14
CA ALA A 799 4.18 -6.32 9.23
C ALA A 799 4.04 -4.80 9.40
N LEU A 800 3.18 -4.15 8.62
CA LEU A 800 2.83 -2.73 8.72
C LEU A 800 1.31 -2.59 8.95
N GLY A 801 0.90 -1.71 9.85
CA GLY A 801 -0.49 -1.26 10.05
C GLY A 801 -1.36 -2.06 11.02
N TYR A 802 -0.89 -3.22 11.49
CA TYR A 802 -1.63 -4.08 12.42
C TYR A 802 -1.79 -3.45 13.83
N ASP A 803 -3.03 -3.34 14.33
CA ASP A 803 -3.35 -2.82 15.68
C ASP A 803 -2.64 -3.58 16.81
N ARG A 804 -2.49 -4.90 16.63
CA ARG A 804 -1.93 -5.79 17.65
C ARG A 804 -0.97 -6.82 17.06
N ILE A 805 0.21 -6.94 17.69
CA ILE A 805 1.27 -7.85 17.28
C ILE A 805 1.76 -8.67 18.47
N ASP A 806 1.54 -9.99 18.42
CA ASP A 806 1.97 -10.96 19.44
C ASP A 806 3.17 -11.78 18.93
N ALA A 807 4.35 -11.58 19.53
CA ALA A 807 5.57 -12.30 19.21
C ALA A 807 5.92 -13.37 20.26
N TYR A 808 6.35 -14.54 19.79
CA TYR A 808 6.70 -15.69 20.62
C TYR A 808 8.07 -16.27 20.23
N ALA A 809 9.00 -16.28 21.17
CA ALA A 809 10.27 -17.00 21.09
C ALA A 809 10.19 -18.40 21.72
N SER A 810 11.12 -19.29 21.36
CA SER A 810 11.09 -20.72 21.67
C SER A 810 12.40 -21.28 22.23
N THR A 811 13.48 -21.32 21.44
CA THR A 811 14.82 -21.74 21.90
C THR A 811 15.94 -21.07 21.11
N GLY A 812 16.60 -20.08 21.73
CA GLY A 812 17.75 -19.42 21.14
C GLY A 812 18.59 -18.65 22.14
N ALA A 813 18.91 -17.40 21.79
CA ALA A 813 19.30 -16.37 22.75
C ALA A 813 18.75 -15.06 22.21
N ASP A 814 17.45 -14.87 22.44
CA ASP A 814 16.57 -14.11 21.55
C ASP A 814 16.24 -12.74 22.13
N ARG A 815 16.01 -11.77 21.24
CA ARG A 815 15.97 -10.36 21.62
C ARG A 815 14.75 -9.63 21.08
N ALA A 816 14.04 -8.93 21.97
CA ALA A 816 12.92 -8.07 21.62
C ALA A 816 13.26 -6.59 21.88
N GLU A 817 13.11 -5.74 20.88
CA GLU A 817 13.18 -4.28 21.00
C GLU A 817 11.81 -3.67 20.70
N LEU A 818 11.14 -3.15 21.71
CA LEU A 818 9.84 -2.49 21.59
C LEU A 818 10.04 -0.98 21.71
N PHE A 819 9.56 -0.23 20.73
CA PHE A 819 9.66 1.23 20.65
C PHE A 819 8.28 1.85 20.85
N GLY A 820 8.24 2.96 21.58
CA GLY A 820 7.04 3.79 21.70
C GLY A 820 6.68 4.53 20.40
N GLY A 821 5.67 5.39 20.52
CA GLY A 821 5.31 6.43 19.55
C GLY A 821 5.82 7.80 19.99
N ALA A 822 4.95 8.81 19.88
CA ALA A 822 5.22 10.20 20.25
C ALA A 822 4.16 10.79 21.21
N GLY A 823 3.51 9.91 21.99
CA GLY A 823 2.60 10.26 23.08
C GLY A 823 2.84 9.35 24.29
N ASP A 824 2.13 9.57 25.39
CA ASP A 824 2.36 8.87 26.66
C ASP A 824 2.25 7.34 26.55
N ASP A 825 3.38 6.63 26.52
CA ASP A 825 3.47 5.18 26.31
C ASP A 825 3.72 4.39 27.61
N ALA A 826 3.35 3.10 27.59
CA ALA A 826 3.53 2.17 28.71
C ALA A 826 4.29 0.89 28.32
N PHE A 827 5.45 0.66 28.95
CA PHE A 827 6.22 -0.58 28.85
C PHE A 827 6.08 -1.41 30.12
N LEU A 828 5.62 -2.66 30.03
CA LEU A 828 5.48 -3.57 31.17
C LEU A 828 6.24 -4.87 30.88
N ALA A 829 7.15 -5.28 31.76
CA ALA A 829 7.99 -6.46 31.53
C ALA A 829 8.08 -7.37 32.77
N TRP A 830 7.94 -8.67 32.54
CA TRP A 830 8.06 -9.76 33.50
C TRP A 830 9.17 -10.73 33.08
N SER A 831 9.59 -11.61 33.98
CA SER A 831 10.55 -12.71 33.74
C SER A 831 10.14 -13.77 32.67
N THR A 832 9.09 -13.52 31.88
CA THR A 832 8.59 -14.43 30.83
C THR A 832 8.05 -13.73 29.58
N HIS A 833 7.69 -12.46 29.67
CA HIS A 833 7.08 -11.68 28.59
C HIS A 833 7.12 -10.18 28.90
N ALA A 834 6.97 -9.35 27.87
CA ALA A 834 6.75 -7.91 28.00
C ALA A 834 5.65 -7.41 27.06
N VAL A 835 5.21 -6.19 27.30
CA VAL A 835 4.21 -5.44 26.55
C VAL A 835 4.73 -4.02 26.33
N MET A 836 4.59 -3.50 25.11
CA MET A 836 4.56 -2.06 24.84
C MET A 836 3.15 -1.71 24.39
N GLN A 837 2.54 -0.72 25.04
CA GLN A 837 1.23 -0.20 24.69
C GLN A 837 1.33 1.29 24.41
N SER A 838 0.88 1.69 23.23
CA SER A 838 0.73 3.08 22.82
C SER A 838 -0.75 3.46 22.69
N SER A 839 -1.03 4.67 22.21
CA SER A 839 -2.38 5.10 21.82
C SER A 839 -2.86 4.52 20.47
N LEU A 840 -1.96 3.91 19.69
CA LEU A 840 -2.23 3.40 18.33
C LEU A 840 -2.03 1.89 18.17
N SER A 841 -1.31 1.24 19.08
CA SER A 841 -0.94 -0.18 18.92
C SER A 841 -0.60 -0.90 20.23
N TYR A 842 -0.69 -2.23 20.17
CA TYR A 842 -0.36 -3.14 21.27
C TYR A 842 0.65 -4.21 20.81
N SER A 843 1.88 -4.15 21.34
CA SER A 843 2.95 -5.11 21.04
C SER A 843 3.23 -6.00 22.25
N TYR A 844 3.04 -7.30 22.07
CA TYR A 844 3.32 -8.34 23.07
C TYR A 844 4.54 -9.17 22.64
N ALA A 845 5.46 -9.45 23.56
CA ALA A 845 6.64 -10.27 23.30
C ALA A 845 6.82 -11.31 24.42
N ARG A 846 6.95 -12.60 24.10
CA ARG A 846 7.05 -13.69 25.08
C ARG A 846 8.18 -14.64 24.78
N GLY A 847 8.92 -15.06 25.82
CA GLY A 847 9.97 -16.08 25.73
C GLY A 847 11.38 -15.56 25.40
N PHE A 848 11.53 -14.28 25.07
CA PHE A 848 12.83 -13.66 24.72
C PHE A 848 13.76 -13.50 25.93
N ASP A 849 15.04 -13.84 25.78
CA ASP A 849 16.08 -13.70 26.82
C ASP A 849 16.40 -12.24 27.17
N GLU A 850 16.43 -11.33 26.18
CA GLU A 850 16.58 -9.88 26.41
C GLU A 850 15.41 -9.11 25.79
N THR A 851 14.61 -8.43 26.62
CA THR A 851 13.55 -7.52 26.14
C THR A 851 13.83 -6.08 26.55
N ILE A 852 13.73 -5.15 25.61
CA ILE A 852 14.07 -3.73 25.79
C ILE A 852 12.90 -2.88 25.33
N GLY A 853 12.36 -2.05 26.23
CA GLY A 853 11.50 -0.93 25.88
C GLY A 853 12.33 0.33 25.64
N TYR A 854 12.01 1.08 24.57
CA TYR A 854 12.54 2.40 24.28
C TYR A 854 11.41 3.44 24.29
N ALA A 855 11.53 4.44 25.16
CA ALA A 855 10.71 5.65 25.13
C ALA A 855 11.18 6.58 24.01
N THR A 856 10.25 7.17 23.27
CA THR A 856 10.54 8.01 22.08
C THR A 856 9.90 9.40 22.12
N GLY A 857 8.99 9.66 23.06
CA GLY A 857 8.49 11.00 23.34
C GLY A 857 7.10 10.99 23.95
N GLY A 858 7.00 11.42 25.22
CA GLY A 858 5.78 11.42 26.00
C GLY A 858 6.11 11.50 27.49
N ASN A 859 5.13 11.28 28.36
CA ASN A 859 5.31 11.11 29.81
C ASN A 859 5.51 9.64 30.17
N ASP A 860 6.40 8.97 29.43
CA ASP A 860 6.42 7.51 29.28
C ASP A 860 6.79 6.80 30.58
N GLN A 861 6.09 5.69 30.86
CA GLN A 861 6.28 4.89 32.08
C GLN A 861 6.65 3.43 31.80
N ALA A 862 7.72 2.96 32.43
CA ALA A 862 8.10 1.55 32.45
C ALA A 862 7.77 0.88 33.80
N VAL A 863 7.40 -0.40 33.74
CA VAL A 863 7.16 -1.26 34.91
C VAL A 863 7.89 -2.59 34.76
N LEU A 864 8.76 -2.94 35.70
CA LEU A 864 9.57 -4.15 35.67
C LEU A 864 9.23 -5.07 36.86
N TYR A 865 8.92 -6.33 36.58
CA TYR A 865 8.57 -7.37 37.56
C TYR A 865 9.60 -8.49 37.59
N ASP A 866 9.76 -9.07 38.77
CA ASP A 866 10.72 -10.10 39.14
C ASP A 866 10.39 -11.53 38.64
N SER A 867 11.22 -12.47 39.08
CA SER A 867 11.03 -13.91 39.05
C SER A 867 10.94 -14.46 40.48
N ALA A 868 10.77 -15.77 40.65
CA ALA A 868 10.74 -16.43 41.96
C ALA A 868 12.14 -16.94 42.39
N GLY A 869 13.17 -16.12 42.20
CA GLY A 869 14.55 -16.39 42.56
C GLY A 869 15.44 -15.16 42.40
N ASP A 870 16.64 -15.19 42.98
CA ASP A 870 17.53 -14.04 43.18
C ASP A 870 17.71 -13.13 41.95
N ASP A 871 17.07 -11.97 41.96
CA ASP A 871 17.06 -10.99 40.87
C ASP A 871 17.90 -9.73 41.16
N GLN A 872 18.29 -9.04 40.09
CA GLN A 872 19.09 -7.81 40.18
C GLN A 872 18.57 -6.68 39.30
N LEU A 873 18.24 -5.56 39.93
CA LEU A 873 17.94 -4.26 39.32
C LEU A 873 19.20 -3.38 39.28
N VAL A 874 19.42 -2.69 38.16
CA VAL A 874 20.33 -1.54 38.05
C VAL A 874 19.55 -0.40 37.41
N ALA A 875 19.48 0.76 38.07
CA ALA A 875 18.72 1.92 37.61
C ALA A 875 19.62 3.16 37.53
N ASP A 876 19.98 3.51 36.29
CA ASP A 876 20.62 4.77 35.90
C ASP A 876 19.55 5.82 35.55
N PRO A 877 19.87 7.12 35.45
CA PRO A 877 18.91 8.16 35.05
C PRO A 877 18.28 8.00 33.66
N THR A 878 18.94 7.30 32.74
CA THR A 878 18.48 7.15 31.34
C THR A 878 18.17 5.70 30.93
N LYS A 879 18.51 4.74 31.79
CA LYS A 879 18.40 3.30 31.56
C LYS A 879 18.10 2.60 32.87
N VAL A 880 17.14 1.67 32.87
CA VAL A 880 16.92 0.73 33.97
C VAL A 880 16.93 -0.70 33.43
N GLU A 881 17.58 -1.62 34.14
CA GLU A 881 17.73 -3.03 33.76
C GLU A 881 17.44 -3.95 34.96
N LEU A 882 16.44 -4.83 34.81
CA LEU A 882 16.14 -5.91 35.75
C LEU A 882 16.54 -7.24 35.10
N ARG A 883 17.34 -8.06 35.78
CA ARG A 883 17.87 -9.32 35.26
C ARG A 883 17.87 -10.43 36.29
N GLY A 884 17.66 -11.65 35.82
CA GLY A 884 17.63 -12.87 36.62
C GLY A 884 18.22 -14.07 35.90
N PHE A 885 17.86 -15.26 36.37
CA PHE A 885 18.21 -16.49 35.67
C PHE A 885 17.34 -16.66 34.41
N GLY A 886 17.95 -16.50 33.23
CA GLY A 886 17.31 -16.74 31.94
C GLY A 886 16.46 -15.58 31.41
N TYR A 887 16.56 -14.37 31.97
CA TYR A 887 15.94 -13.18 31.40
C TYR A 887 16.67 -11.88 31.76
N ARG A 888 16.53 -10.87 30.91
CA ARG A 888 16.89 -9.46 31.16
C ARG A 888 15.85 -8.54 30.53
N ASN A 889 15.20 -7.74 31.36
CA ASN A 889 14.27 -6.70 30.94
C ASN A 889 14.93 -5.32 31.11
N ARG A 890 14.77 -4.44 30.12
CA ARG A 890 15.44 -3.12 30.08
C ARG A 890 14.47 -2.04 29.63
N ALA A 891 14.56 -0.87 30.22
CA ALA A 891 13.82 0.33 29.86
C ALA A 891 14.82 1.46 29.60
N GLU A 892 14.77 2.09 28.42
CA GLU A 892 15.64 3.20 28.03
C GLU A 892 14.82 4.45 27.69
N GLY A 893 15.27 5.61 28.15
CA GLY A 893 14.61 6.92 27.93
C GLY A 893 13.37 7.19 28.80
N PHE A 894 12.81 6.19 29.48
CA PHE A 894 11.60 6.32 30.29
C PHE A 894 11.77 7.30 31.46
N SER A 895 10.94 8.35 31.48
CA SER A 895 10.95 9.37 32.55
C SER A 895 10.60 8.81 33.94
N ARG A 896 9.87 7.67 33.97
CA ARG A 896 9.40 7.02 35.18
C ARG A 896 9.51 5.51 35.07
N VAL A 897 10.32 4.89 35.93
CA VAL A 897 10.44 3.43 36.02
C VAL A 897 10.04 2.95 37.41
N LEU A 898 9.13 1.97 37.45
CA LEU A 898 8.68 1.29 38.66
C LEU A 898 9.17 -0.16 38.62
N SER A 899 9.82 -0.63 39.67
CA SER A 899 10.27 -2.03 39.76
C SER A 899 9.76 -2.72 41.03
N TYR A 900 9.36 -3.97 40.87
CA TYR A 900 8.67 -4.76 41.88
C TYR A 900 9.35 -6.13 42.03
N ALA A 901 10.00 -6.34 43.19
CA ALA A 901 10.37 -7.65 43.71
C ALA A 901 9.26 -8.13 44.65
N THR A 902 8.51 -9.16 44.26
CA THR A 902 7.25 -9.57 44.91
C THR A 902 6.93 -11.07 44.84
N LEU A 903 7.63 -11.82 43.99
CA LEU A 903 7.54 -13.28 43.83
C LEU A 903 8.61 -14.00 44.66
N GLY A 904 9.76 -13.34 44.87
CA GLY A 904 10.69 -13.56 45.97
C GLY A 904 11.96 -14.35 45.62
N GLY A 905 13.11 -13.80 46.00
CA GLY A 905 14.42 -14.43 45.99
C GLY A 905 15.29 -13.95 47.17
N TYR A 906 16.54 -13.59 46.88
CA TYR A 906 17.28 -12.57 47.63
C TYR A 906 17.64 -11.44 46.65
N ASP A 907 16.84 -10.39 46.67
CA ASP A 907 16.74 -9.48 45.53
C ASP A 907 17.52 -8.18 45.76
N THR A 908 18.31 -7.78 44.76
CA THR A 908 19.25 -6.66 44.88
C THR A 908 18.95 -5.52 43.90
N ALA A 909 19.03 -4.28 44.36
CA ALA A 909 18.93 -3.10 43.52
C ALA A 909 20.17 -2.20 43.64
N VAL A 910 20.60 -1.64 42.51
CA VAL A 910 21.64 -0.61 42.44
C VAL A 910 21.04 0.64 41.80
N PHE A 911 21.13 1.78 42.48
CA PHE A 911 20.69 3.08 41.98
C PHE A 911 21.88 4.00 41.73
N HIS A 912 21.90 4.64 40.57
CA HIS A 912 22.85 5.70 40.20
C HIS A 912 22.14 7.04 40.03
N ASP A 913 22.82 8.12 40.37
CA ASP A 913 22.37 9.49 40.20
C ASP A 913 22.68 10.06 38.80
N SER A 914 22.24 11.29 38.57
CA SER A 914 22.68 12.14 37.48
C SER A 914 23.78 13.11 37.93
N ALA A 915 24.32 13.92 37.02
CA ALA A 915 25.19 15.06 37.38
C ALA A 915 24.38 16.31 37.83
N GLY A 916 23.23 16.07 38.47
CA GLY A 916 22.22 17.06 38.87
C GLY A 916 22.26 17.34 40.37
N ASN A 917 21.10 17.56 40.98
CA ASN A 917 20.94 17.56 42.44
C ASN A 917 19.82 16.57 42.76
N ASP A 918 20.18 15.37 43.22
CA ASP A 918 19.26 14.24 43.25
C ASP A 918 18.94 13.77 44.70
N LEU A 919 17.82 13.06 44.82
CA LEU A 919 17.26 12.63 46.11
C LEU A 919 17.05 11.12 46.15
N TYR A 920 17.81 10.45 47.02
CA TYR A 920 17.59 9.07 47.43
C TYR A 920 16.66 9.03 48.65
N ARG A 921 15.66 8.16 48.61
CA ARG A 921 14.84 7.77 49.78
C ARG A 921 14.80 6.26 49.88
N ALA A 922 15.02 5.71 51.07
CA ALA A 922 14.86 4.29 51.36
C ALA A 922 14.04 4.06 52.62
N TRP A 923 13.17 3.06 52.60
CA TRP A 923 12.37 2.58 53.72
C TRP A 923 12.57 1.07 53.91
N ASP A 924 12.01 0.54 54.99
CA ASP A 924 11.91 -0.88 55.32
C ASP A 924 11.54 -1.83 54.17
N ASN A 925 10.78 -1.39 53.17
CA ASN A 925 10.35 -2.24 52.04
C ASN A 925 10.54 -1.64 50.63
N ARG A 926 11.04 -0.41 50.47
CA ARG A 926 11.07 0.27 49.16
C ARG A 926 12.11 1.38 49.10
N ALA A 927 12.54 1.76 47.90
CA ALA A 927 13.35 2.94 47.67
C ALA A 927 12.91 3.74 46.43
N LEU A 928 13.39 4.97 46.37
CA LEU A 928 13.19 5.93 45.29
C LEU A 928 14.51 6.69 45.05
N MET A 929 14.97 6.74 43.80
CA MET A 929 15.85 7.80 43.31
C MET A 929 15.02 8.73 42.43
N VAL A 930 15.13 10.04 42.65
CA VAL A 930 14.44 11.04 41.83
C VAL A 930 15.35 12.24 41.57
N GLY A 931 15.34 12.71 40.33
CA GLY A 931 16.19 13.79 39.87
C GLY A 931 15.60 14.54 38.68
N ALA A 932 16.44 15.32 37.99
CA ALA A 932 16.02 16.10 36.84
C ALA A 932 15.72 15.20 35.61
N GLY A 933 14.45 14.86 35.41
CA GLY A 933 13.96 14.11 34.25
C GLY A 933 13.82 12.60 34.45
N PHE A 934 14.08 12.08 35.65
CA PHE A 934 13.95 10.65 35.95
C PHE A 934 13.35 10.37 37.34
N TYR A 935 12.61 9.26 37.44
CA TYR A 935 12.01 8.74 38.66
C TYR A 935 12.17 7.21 38.67
N ASN A 936 13.08 6.70 39.50
CA ASN A 936 13.41 5.28 39.60
C ASN A 936 12.95 4.73 40.96
N TYR A 937 11.92 3.89 40.96
CA TYR A 937 11.30 3.34 42.17
C TYR A 937 11.47 1.83 42.25
N ALA A 938 11.76 1.31 43.45
CA ALA A 938 11.93 -0.12 43.72
C ALA A 938 11.14 -0.53 44.98
N LEU A 939 10.36 -1.62 44.90
CA LEU A 939 9.63 -2.22 46.02
C LEU A 939 10.10 -3.67 46.24
N GLY A 940 10.31 -4.07 47.50
CA GLY A 940 10.48 -5.46 47.94
C GLY A 940 11.90 -6.02 47.94
N TYR A 941 12.89 -5.30 47.41
CA TYR A 941 14.29 -5.73 47.36
C TYR A 941 14.93 -5.81 48.76
N ASP A 942 15.55 -6.94 49.10
CA ASP A 942 16.27 -7.16 50.36
C ASP A 942 17.44 -6.18 50.55
N ARG A 943 18.11 -5.81 49.46
CA ARG A 943 19.28 -4.91 49.48
C ARG A 943 19.24 -3.87 48.37
N ILE A 944 19.49 -2.61 48.74
CA ILE A 944 19.52 -1.47 47.81
C ILE A 944 20.79 -0.65 48.05
N ASP A 945 21.68 -0.60 47.05
CA ASP A 945 22.90 0.19 47.04
C ASP A 945 22.72 1.45 46.14
N ALA A 946 22.77 2.63 46.72
CA ALA A 946 22.69 3.91 46.02
C ALA A 946 24.06 4.62 45.97
N TYR A 947 24.39 5.15 44.80
CA TYR A 947 25.65 5.86 44.54
C TYR A 947 25.38 7.23 43.92
N ALA A 948 25.84 8.28 44.59
CA ALA A 948 25.94 9.63 44.06
C ALA A 948 27.34 9.92 43.47
N SER A 949 27.43 10.91 42.58
CA SER A 949 28.60 11.19 41.75
C SER A 949 29.02 12.67 41.74
N THR A 950 28.18 13.59 41.24
CA THR A 950 28.44 15.04 41.28
C THR A 950 27.15 15.85 41.32
N GLY A 951 26.86 16.46 42.48
CA GLY A 951 25.69 17.30 42.64
C GLY A 951 25.70 18.12 43.92
N ALA A 952 24.57 18.11 44.61
CA ALA A 952 24.45 18.53 46.01
C ALA A 952 23.38 17.64 46.64
N ASP A 953 23.77 16.38 46.87
CA ASP A 953 22.85 15.23 46.81
C ASP A 953 22.46 14.75 48.20
N ARG A 954 21.24 14.23 48.30
CA ARG A 954 20.63 13.92 49.59
C ARG A 954 20.11 12.48 49.67
N ALA A 955 20.46 11.80 50.75
CA ALA A 955 19.93 10.48 51.11
C ALA A 955 19.08 10.59 52.38
N GLU A 956 17.82 10.12 52.33
CA GLU A 956 16.95 9.96 53.49
C GLU A 956 16.63 8.48 53.70
N LEU A 957 17.19 7.89 54.75
CA LEU A 957 17.04 6.48 55.08
C LEU A 957 16.10 6.36 56.28
N PHE A 958 15.01 5.62 56.15
CA PHE A 958 13.97 5.46 57.16
C PHE A 958 13.96 4.02 57.69
N GLY A 959 14.13 3.87 59.00
CA GLY A 959 13.88 2.61 59.70
C GLY A 959 12.38 2.26 59.72
N GLY A 960 12.10 0.99 59.93
CA GLY A 960 10.76 0.45 60.17
C GLY A 960 10.32 0.56 61.63
N ALA A 961 9.45 -0.36 62.04
CA ALA A 961 8.86 -0.44 63.38
C ALA A 961 9.48 -1.55 64.26
N GLY A 962 10.78 -1.80 64.10
CA GLY A 962 11.58 -2.74 64.89
C GLY A 962 12.95 -2.13 65.21
N ASP A 963 13.77 -2.84 66.00
CA ASP A 963 15.08 -2.34 66.44
C ASP A 963 16.07 -2.22 65.26
N ASP A 964 16.27 -0.99 64.76
CA ASP A 964 17.05 -0.71 63.55
C ASP A 964 18.40 -0.02 63.84
N ALA A 965 19.32 -0.10 62.86
CA ALA A 965 20.68 0.44 62.97
C ALA A 965 21.06 1.36 61.80
N PHE A 966 21.42 2.61 62.11
CA PHE A 966 21.98 3.57 61.17
C PHE A 966 23.47 3.77 61.42
N LEU A 967 24.32 3.57 60.41
CA LEU A 967 25.78 3.77 60.52
C LEU A 967 26.22 4.74 59.42
N ALA A 968 26.89 5.84 59.75
CA ALA A 968 27.30 6.85 58.78
C ALA A 968 28.76 7.29 58.96
N TRP A 969 29.47 7.39 57.84
CA TRP A 969 30.85 7.87 57.70
C TRP A 969 30.87 9.08 56.76
N SER A 970 31.99 9.80 56.73
CA SER A 970 32.28 10.91 55.81
C SER A 970 32.26 10.60 54.29
N THR A 971 31.86 9.38 53.88
CA THR A 971 31.79 8.95 52.47
C THR A 971 30.56 8.11 52.11
N HIS A 972 29.88 7.53 53.10
CA HIS A 972 28.75 6.64 52.91
C HIS A 972 27.99 6.41 54.23
N ALA A 973 26.74 5.99 54.14
CA ALA A 973 25.96 5.49 55.27
C ALA A 973 25.22 4.19 54.92
N VAL A 974 24.72 3.55 55.97
CA VAL A 974 23.95 2.31 55.95
C VAL A 974 22.75 2.47 56.86
N MET A 975 21.58 2.07 56.39
CA MET A 975 20.44 1.72 57.26
C MET A 975 20.21 0.22 57.14
N GLN A 976 20.27 -0.48 58.27
CA GLN A 976 20.00 -1.90 58.37
C GLN A 976 18.79 -2.12 59.28
N SER A 977 17.77 -2.79 58.74
CA SER A 977 16.60 -3.26 59.48
C SER A 977 16.58 -4.78 59.57
N SER A 978 15.54 -5.33 60.19
CA SER A 978 15.26 -6.78 60.17
C SER A 978 14.72 -7.30 58.83
N LEU A 979 14.37 -6.41 57.88
CA LEU A 979 13.76 -6.74 56.59
C LEU A 979 14.56 -6.24 55.37
N SER A 980 15.50 -5.31 55.55
CA SER A 980 16.18 -4.61 54.44
C SER A 980 17.56 -4.08 54.81
N TYR A 981 18.41 -3.94 53.79
CA TYR A 981 19.72 -3.29 53.86
C TYR A 981 19.81 -2.18 52.81
N SER A 982 19.87 -0.92 53.25
CA SER A 982 20.09 0.24 52.37
C SER A 982 21.50 0.78 52.59
N TYR A 983 22.25 0.94 51.50
CA TYR A 983 23.59 1.53 51.46
C TYR A 983 23.54 2.80 50.60
N ALA A 984 24.07 3.92 51.08
CA ALA A 984 24.12 5.18 50.35
C ALA A 984 25.54 5.73 50.36
N ARG A 985 26.13 6.02 49.19
CA ARG A 985 27.52 6.49 49.06
C ARG A 985 27.62 7.74 48.19
N GLY A 986 28.45 8.70 48.61
CA GLY A 986 28.77 9.91 47.84
C GLY A 986 27.87 11.12 48.09
N PHE A 987 26.74 10.96 48.80
CA PHE A 987 25.78 12.03 49.08
C PHE A 987 26.32 13.06 50.08
N ASP A 988 26.17 14.35 49.77
CA ASP A 988 26.56 15.48 50.63
C ASP A 988 25.78 15.52 51.96
N GLU A 989 24.48 15.21 51.94
CA GLU A 989 23.64 15.15 53.15
C GLU A 989 22.96 13.78 53.28
N THR A 990 23.33 13.00 54.30
CA THR A 990 22.67 11.72 54.61
C THR A 990 21.96 11.77 55.95
N ILE A 991 20.68 11.41 55.97
CA ILE A 991 19.80 11.50 57.13
C ILE A 991 19.18 10.14 57.42
N GLY A 992 19.51 9.55 58.57
CA GLY A 992 18.78 8.44 59.15
C GLY A 992 17.58 8.93 59.96
N TYR A 993 16.44 8.26 59.80
CA TYR A 993 15.20 8.46 60.55
C TYR A 993 14.80 7.17 61.28
N ALA A 994 14.72 7.21 62.60
CA ALA A 994 14.08 6.17 63.40
C ALA A 994 12.55 6.32 63.35
N THR A 995 11.79 5.24 63.15
CA THR A 995 10.31 5.30 63.15
C THR A 995 9.62 4.42 64.20
N GLY A 996 10.34 3.53 64.87
CA GLY A 996 9.91 2.96 66.14
C GLY A 996 10.57 1.64 66.54
N GLY A 997 11.61 1.71 67.36
CA GLY A 997 12.25 0.57 68.03
C GLY A 997 13.18 1.04 69.15
N ASN A 998 14.14 0.20 69.53
CA ASN A 998 15.27 0.56 70.40
C ASN A 998 16.46 1.06 69.55
N ASP A 999 16.16 1.97 68.62
CA ASP A 999 16.99 2.24 67.44
C ASP A 999 18.31 2.90 67.80
N GLN A 1000 19.39 2.48 67.13
CA GLN A 1000 20.75 2.98 67.37
C GLN A 1000 21.39 3.57 66.12
N ALA A 1001 21.88 4.82 66.24
CA ALA A 1001 22.73 5.45 65.24
C ALA A 1001 24.21 5.41 65.66
N VAL A 1002 25.11 5.33 64.67
CA VAL A 1002 26.56 5.45 64.83
C VAL A 1002 27.13 6.40 63.78
N LEU A 1003 27.83 7.45 64.21
CA LEU A 1003 28.39 8.49 63.34
C LEU A 1003 29.92 8.53 63.47
N TYR A 1004 30.63 8.43 62.34
CA TYR A 1004 32.08 8.47 62.25
C TYR A 1004 32.58 9.71 61.49
N ASP A 1005 33.76 10.15 61.88
CA ASP A 1005 34.46 11.35 61.41
C ASP A 1005 35.10 11.23 60.01
N SER A 1006 35.79 12.29 59.64
CA SER A 1006 36.77 12.41 58.57
C SER A 1006 38.17 12.65 59.15
N ALA A 1007 39.18 12.88 58.31
CA ALA A 1007 40.55 13.19 58.74
C ALA A 1007 40.83 14.70 58.75
N GLY A 1008 39.88 15.50 59.24
CA GLY A 1008 39.95 16.95 59.39
C GLY A 1008 38.82 17.49 60.27
N ASP A 1009 38.94 18.75 60.69
CA ASP A 1009 38.13 19.40 61.74
C ASP A 1009 36.60 19.22 61.54
N ASP A 1010 36.00 18.32 62.31
CA ASP A 1010 34.59 17.96 62.24
C ASP A 1010 33.78 18.50 63.43
N GLN A 1011 32.46 18.59 63.25
CA GLN A 1011 31.53 19.11 64.26
C GLN A 1011 30.29 18.25 64.45
N LEU A 1012 30.13 17.73 65.67
CA LEU A 1012 28.93 17.10 66.21
C LEU A 1012 28.04 18.13 66.92
N VAL A 1013 26.74 18.11 66.64
CA VAL A 1013 25.71 18.79 67.42
C VAL A 1013 24.65 17.74 67.79
N ALA A 1014 24.40 17.56 69.09
CA ALA A 1014 23.59 16.49 69.64
C ALA A 1014 22.46 17.03 70.52
N ASP A 1015 21.29 17.20 69.91
CA ASP A 1015 20.03 17.51 70.56
C ASP A 1015 19.33 16.21 71.06
N PRO A 1016 18.31 16.28 71.94
CA PRO A 1016 17.60 15.10 72.42
C PRO A 1016 16.80 14.32 71.35
N THR A 1017 16.52 14.94 70.20
CA THR A 1017 15.70 14.34 69.11
C THR A 1017 16.43 14.23 67.78
N LYS A 1018 17.62 14.85 67.68
CA LYS A 1018 18.43 14.96 66.46
C LYS A 1018 19.91 15.00 66.86
N VAL A 1019 20.74 14.24 66.15
CA VAL A 1019 22.19 14.39 66.20
C VAL A 1019 22.72 14.61 64.79
N GLU A 1020 23.64 15.55 64.60
CA GLU A 1020 24.24 15.91 63.31
C GLU A 1020 25.77 15.97 63.44
N LEU A 1021 26.48 15.17 62.65
CA LEU A 1021 27.93 15.24 62.46
C LEU A 1021 28.21 15.81 61.06
N ARG A 1022 28.97 16.90 60.98
CA ARG A 1022 29.27 17.60 59.73
C ARG A 1022 30.75 17.95 59.62
N GLY A 1023 31.23 17.92 58.38
CA GLY A 1023 32.61 18.20 58.03
C GLY A 1023 32.77 18.94 56.72
N PHE A 1024 33.98 18.93 56.16
CA PHE A 1024 34.20 19.42 54.80
C PHE A 1024 33.62 18.43 53.79
N GLY A 1025 32.55 18.84 53.09
CA GLY A 1025 31.93 18.07 52.02
C GLY A 1025 30.99 16.94 52.47
N TYR A 1026 30.59 16.89 53.74
CA TYR A 1026 29.56 15.93 54.20
C TYR A 1026 28.77 16.43 55.41
N ARG A 1027 27.52 15.97 55.54
CA ARG A 1027 26.67 16.09 56.74
C ARG A 1027 25.88 14.80 56.95
N ASN A 1028 26.17 14.13 58.06
CA ASN A 1028 25.44 12.96 58.52
C ASN A 1028 24.50 13.32 59.68
N ARG A 1029 23.25 12.90 59.61
CA ARG A 1029 22.22 13.26 60.60
C ARG A 1029 21.42 12.02 61.03
N ALA A 1030 21.11 11.93 62.31
CA ALA A 1030 20.27 10.89 62.90
C ALA A 1030 19.12 11.55 63.66
N GLU A 1031 17.87 11.29 63.25
CA GLU A 1031 16.67 11.86 63.88
C GLU A 1031 15.78 10.77 64.49
N GLY A 1032 15.28 11.01 65.70
CA GLY A 1032 14.43 10.08 66.46
C GLY A 1032 15.15 8.93 67.17
N PHE A 1033 16.45 8.71 66.91
CA PHE A 1033 17.21 7.59 67.48
C PHE A 1033 17.35 7.68 69.01
N SER A 1034 16.93 6.62 69.71
CA SER A 1034 17.02 6.51 71.18
C SER A 1034 18.46 6.50 71.69
N ARG A 1035 19.41 6.11 70.83
CA ARG A 1035 20.83 5.98 71.15
C ARG A 1035 21.69 6.39 69.97
N VAL A 1036 22.51 7.43 70.12
CA VAL A 1036 23.50 7.85 69.13
C VAL A 1036 24.90 7.71 69.72
N LEU A 1037 25.78 7.01 68.99
CA LEU A 1037 27.20 6.91 69.30
C LEU A 1037 27.99 7.68 68.24
N SER A 1038 28.92 8.53 68.63
CA SER A 1038 29.80 9.22 67.70
C SER A 1038 31.26 9.02 68.03
N TYR A 1039 32.08 8.92 66.99
CA TYR A 1039 33.48 8.57 67.05
C TYR A 1039 34.30 9.56 66.20
N ALA A 1040 35.10 10.39 66.87
CA ALA A 1040 36.22 11.12 66.30
C ALA A 1040 37.49 10.29 66.56
N THR A 1041 38.09 9.74 65.50
CA THR A 1041 39.14 8.70 65.58
C THR A 1041 40.15 8.70 64.43
N LEU A 1042 39.89 9.45 63.37
CA LEU A 1042 40.73 9.61 62.17
C LEU A 1042 41.53 10.91 62.23
N GLY A 1043 41.02 11.92 62.96
CA GLY A 1043 41.77 13.05 63.51
C GLY A 1043 41.56 14.38 62.78
N GLY A 1044 41.37 15.43 63.57
CA GLY A 1044 41.22 16.82 63.14
C GLY A 1044 41.50 17.76 64.31
N TYR A 1045 40.67 18.80 64.47
CA TYR A 1045 40.39 19.43 65.75
C TYR A 1045 38.86 19.41 65.97
N ASP A 1046 38.38 18.37 66.65
CA ASP A 1046 37.00 17.94 66.54
C ASP A 1046 36.14 18.48 67.68
N THR A 1047 34.96 18.99 67.33
CA THR A 1047 34.08 19.69 68.28
C THR A 1047 32.73 19.00 68.46
N ALA A 1048 32.32 18.73 69.71
CA ALA A 1048 31.01 18.20 70.05
C ALA A 1048 30.21 19.19 70.90
N VAL A 1049 28.95 19.43 70.51
CA VAL A 1049 27.99 20.25 71.25
C VAL A 1049 26.79 19.39 71.66
N PHE A 1050 26.38 19.47 72.93
CA PHE A 1050 25.24 18.78 73.50
C PHE A 1050 24.19 19.76 74.02
N HIS A 1051 22.91 19.46 73.80
CA HIS A 1051 21.77 20.23 74.30
C HIS A 1051 20.81 19.37 75.13
N ASP A 1052 20.29 19.93 76.22
CA ASP A 1052 19.36 19.28 77.14
C ASP A 1052 17.95 19.10 76.54
N SER A 1053 17.18 18.22 77.17
CA SER A 1053 15.72 18.19 77.06
C SER A 1053 15.08 19.03 78.17
N ALA A 1054 13.77 19.25 78.11
CA ALA A 1054 13.02 19.88 79.21
C ALA A 1054 12.80 18.94 80.43
N GLY A 1055 13.75 18.04 80.68
CA GLY A 1055 13.68 16.90 81.58
C GLY A 1055 14.53 17.06 82.84
N ASN A 1056 15.28 16.02 83.16
CA ASN A 1056 16.33 16.01 84.19
C ASN A 1056 17.47 15.17 83.62
N ASP A 1057 18.45 15.82 83.00
CA ASP A 1057 19.45 15.17 82.17
C ASP A 1057 20.85 15.19 82.80
N LEU A 1058 21.70 14.28 82.32
CA LEU A 1058 23.03 14.02 82.86
C LEU A 1058 24.08 14.13 81.76
N TYR A 1059 24.89 15.17 81.83
CA TYR A 1059 26.12 15.30 81.08
C TYR A 1059 27.29 14.67 81.83
N ARG A 1060 28.17 13.97 81.12
CA ARG A 1060 29.47 13.52 81.62
C ARG A 1060 30.55 13.76 80.57
N ALA A 1061 31.71 14.20 81.02
CA ALA A 1061 32.91 14.27 80.17
C ALA A 1061 34.12 13.72 80.93
N TRP A 1062 34.96 12.99 80.21
CA TRP A 1062 36.27 12.49 80.61
C TRP A 1062 37.27 12.85 79.52
N ASP A 1063 38.55 12.91 79.89
CA ASP A 1063 39.76 12.96 79.04
C ASP A 1063 39.60 12.61 77.55
N ASN A 1064 38.95 11.48 77.21
CA ASN A 1064 38.75 11.03 75.84
C ASN A 1064 37.30 10.91 75.36
N ARG A 1065 36.26 11.21 76.16
CA ARG A 1065 34.86 10.97 75.77
C ARG A 1065 33.84 11.81 76.54
N ALA A 1066 32.72 12.12 75.90
CA ALA A 1066 31.56 12.72 76.52
C ALA A 1066 30.28 11.90 76.29
N LEU A 1067 29.29 12.13 77.14
CA LEU A 1067 27.95 11.54 77.08
C LEU A 1067 26.95 12.54 77.63
N MET A 1068 25.87 12.79 76.90
CA MET A 1068 24.63 13.31 77.49
C MET A 1068 23.56 12.21 77.44
N VAL A 1069 22.89 11.97 78.57
CA VAL A 1069 21.83 10.97 78.68
C VAL A 1069 20.64 11.56 79.44
N GLY A 1070 19.44 11.27 78.94
CA GLY A 1070 18.20 11.80 79.47
C GLY A 1070 17.02 10.84 79.28
N ALA A 1071 15.81 11.37 79.44
CA ALA A 1071 14.58 10.59 79.31
C ALA A 1071 14.25 10.28 77.83
N GLY A 1072 14.81 9.17 77.32
CA GLY A 1072 14.54 8.66 75.97
C GLY A 1072 15.66 8.87 74.95
N PHE A 1073 16.79 9.47 75.35
CA PHE A 1073 17.96 9.68 74.48
C PHE A 1073 19.28 9.37 75.20
N TYR A 1074 20.27 8.91 74.43
CA TYR A 1074 21.64 8.64 74.86
C TYR A 1074 22.59 9.09 73.74
N ASN A 1075 23.25 10.23 73.93
CA ASN A 1075 24.13 10.86 72.94
C ASN A 1075 25.59 10.77 73.42
N TYR A 1076 26.38 9.88 72.84
CA TYR A 1076 27.76 9.58 73.22
C TYR A 1076 28.75 10.08 72.17
N ALA A 1077 29.91 10.59 72.59
CA ALA A 1077 30.99 11.04 71.72
C ALA A 1077 32.35 10.57 72.26
N LEU A 1078 33.17 9.89 71.46
CA LEU A 1078 34.56 9.49 71.77
C LEU A 1078 35.53 10.29 70.90
N GLY A 1079 36.64 10.75 71.49
CA GLY A 1079 37.83 11.27 70.81
C GLY A 1079 37.81 12.74 70.37
N TYR A 1080 36.74 13.48 70.66
CA TYR A 1080 36.62 14.90 70.33
C TYR A 1080 37.50 15.79 71.23
N ASP A 1081 38.40 16.58 70.64
CA ASP A 1081 39.26 17.54 71.35
C ASP A 1081 38.47 18.52 72.22
N ARG A 1082 37.27 18.91 71.78
CA ARG A 1082 36.45 19.91 72.45
C ARG A 1082 35.00 19.48 72.58
N THR A 1083 34.51 19.39 73.80
CA THR A 1083 33.11 19.09 74.11
C THR A 1083 32.45 20.24 74.88
N GLN A 1084 31.22 20.60 74.52
CA GLN A 1084 30.43 21.63 75.19
C GLN A 1084 29.01 21.13 75.42
N ALA A 1085 28.46 21.37 76.60
CA ALA A 1085 27.07 21.06 76.91
C ALA A 1085 26.33 22.29 77.41
N TYR A 1086 25.06 22.41 77.00
CA TYR A 1086 24.15 23.47 77.42
C TYR A 1086 22.91 22.87 78.07
N SER A 1087 22.58 23.38 79.26
CA SER A 1087 21.35 23.14 80.00
C SER A 1087 20.49 24.40 79.97
N THR A 1088 19.19 24.24 79.75
CA THR A 1088 18.22 25.31 79.53
C THR A 1088 16.97 25.17 80.41
N SER A 1089 16.51 23.95 80.72
CA SER A 1089 15.40 23.74 81.66
C SER A 1089 15.29 22.33 82.23
N GLY A 1090 15.84 22.12 83.43
CA GLY A 1090 15.64 20.90 84.20
C GLY A 1090 16.14 20.98 85.65
N SER A 1091 16.53 19.83 86.18
CA SER A 1091 17.32 19.67 87.41
C SER A 1091 18.61 18.93 87.08
N ASP A 1092 19.35 19.49 86.13
CA ASP A 1092 20.36 18.80 85.34
C ASP A 1092 21.72 18.77 86.03
N ARG A 1093 22.52 17.76 85.69
CA ARG A 1093 23.82 17.51 86.30
C ARG A 1093 24.91 17.33 85.24
N ALA A 1094 26.07 17.93 85.49
CA ALA A 1094 27.31 17.63 84.78
C ALA A 1094 28.33 16.96 85.72
N ASP A 1095 28.94 15.85 85.30
CA ASP A 1095 30.14 15.29 85.94
C ASP A 1095 31.34 15.44 84.97
N LEU A 1096 32.31 16.29 85.32
CA LEU A 1096 33.54 16.48 84.55
C LEU A 1096 34.70 15.75 85.25
N TYR A 1097 35.36 14.85 84.55
CA TYR A 1097 36.44 14.01 85.07
C TYR A 1097 37.79 14.42 84.46
N GLY A 1098 38.75 14.69 85.34
CA GLY A 1098 40.13 14.95 84.98
C GLY A 1098 40.86 13.73 84.43
N GLY A 1099 41.94 13.99 83.71
CA GLY A 1099 42.87 12.98 83.22
C GLY A 1099 43.96 12.65 84.25
N ALA A 1100 45.08 12.13 83.76
CA ALA A 1100 46.34 12.12 84.51
C ALA A 1100 47.26 13.20 83.90
N GLY A 1101 47.76 14.12 84.73
CA GLY A 1101 48.38 15.38 84.29
C GLY A 1101 47.80 16.57 85.06
N ASP A 1102 48.32 17.77 84.81
CA ASP A 1102 47.89 19.00 85.49
C ASP A 1102 46.64 19.56 84.79
N ASP A 1103 45.46 19.41 85.39
CA ASP A 1103 44.19 19.83 84.79
C ASP A 1103 43.74 21.22 85.32
N VAL A 1104 43.07 22.02 84.48
CA VAL A 1104 42.51 23.32 84.87
C VAL A 1104 40.98 23.28 84.91
N PHE A 1105 40.41 23.32 86.11
CA PHE A 1105 38.97 23.52 86.32
C PHE A 1105 38.65 24.99 86.59
N SER A 1106 37.63 25.53 85.92
CA SER A 1106 37.16 26.90 86.14
C SER A 1106 35.64 26.99 86.11
N ALA A 1107 35.03 27.47 87.20
CA ALA A 1107 33.59 27.64 87.37
C ALA A 1107 33.23 29.10 87.68
N LEU A 1108 32.61 29.79 86.72
CA LEU A 1108 32.38 31.23 86.72
C LEU A 1108 30.96 31.54 86.21
N GLY A 1109 30.10 32.08 87.07
CA GLY A 1109 28.70 32.35 86.72
C GLY A 1109 27.91 31.06 86.50
N ALA A 1110 27.32 30.90 85.32
CA ALA A 1110 26.60 29.69 84.92
C ALA A 1110 27.47 28.69 84.15
N ASP A 1111 28.74 29.04 83.88
CA ASP A 1111 29.65 28.25 83.05
C ASP A 1111 30.69 27.52 83.92
N ALA A 1112 30.85 26.23 83.67
CA ALA A 1112 31.94 25.41 84.19
C ALA A 1112 32.77 24.84 83.03
N THR A 1113 34.08 24.79 83.22
CA THR A 1113 35.05 24.34 82.23
C THR A 1113 36.12 23.47 82.88
N LEU A 1114 36.56 22.42 82.19
CA LEU A 1114 37.67 21.56 82.57
C LEU A 1114 38.54 21.34 81.32
N LEU A 1115 39.82 21.70 81.37
CA LEU A 1115 40.68 21.67 80.18
C LEU A 1115 42.14 21.35 80.50
N ARG A 1116 42.83 20.82 79.49
CA ARG A 1116 44.27 20.61 79.40
C ARG A 1116 44.73 20.86 77.95
N ASP A 1117 46.02 20.79 77.66
CA ASP A 1117 46.58 21.00 76.31
C ASP A 1117 46.03 20.04 75.23
N ASP A 1118 45.44 18.90 75.62
CA ASP A 1118 44.93 17.83 74.75
C ASP A 1118 43.41 17.60 74.85
N TYR A 1119 42.66 18.32 75.71
CA TYR A 1119 41.20 18.30 75.71
C TYR A 1119 40.56 19.54 76.34
N TYR A 1120 39.33 19.86 75.92
CA TYR A 1120 38.49 20.91 76.51
C TYR A 1120 37.06 20.41 76.74
N HIS A 1121 36.54 20.57 77.95
CA HIS A 1121 35.16 20.31 78.30
C HIS A 1121 34.49 21.57 78.87
N ALA A 1122 33.26 21.86 78.45
CA ALA A 1122 32.43 22.90 79.05
C ALA A 1122 31.01 22.40 79.36
N ALA A 1123 30.42 22.94 80.44
CA ALA A 1123 29.04 22.73 80.84
C ALA A 1123 28.44 24.08 81.28
N SER A 1124 27.41 24.54 80.57
CA SER A 1124 26.75 25.83 80.79
C SER A 1124 25.30 25.63 81.26
N GLY A 1125 24.88 26.34 82.29
CA GLY A 1125 23.48 26.38 82.75
C GLY A 1125 23.00 25.24 83.66
N PHE A 1126 23.84 24.23 83.92
CA PHE A 1126 23.49 23.05 84.73
C PHE A 1126 23.24 23.39 86.21
N ASN A 1127 22.20 22.81 86.81
CA ASN A 1127 21.84 23.01 88.22
C ASN A 1127 22.91 22.48 89.19
N ALA A 1128 23.68 21.46 88.78
CA ALA A 1128 24.82 20.95 89.54
C ALA A 1128 25.98 20.54 88.62
N VAL A 1129 27.18 21.01 88.92
CA VAL A 1129 28.42 20.55 88.26
C VAL A 1129 29.33 19.93 89.31
N THR A 1130 29.83 18.72 89.05
CA THR A 1130 30.83 18.03 89.87
C THR A 1130 32.12 17.89 89.06
N ALA A 1131 33.25 18.31 89.62
CA ALA A 1131 34.58 18.07 89.05
C ALA A 1131 35.30 16.97 89.84
N HIS A 1132 35.85 15.99 89.13
CA HIS A 1132 36.59 14.86 89.69
C HIS A 1132 38.06 14.94 89.25
N LEU A 1133 38.90 15.50 90.11
CA LEU A 1133 40.33 15.77 89.86
C LEU A 1133 41.16 14.73 90.63
N ASP A 1134 40.89 13.46 90.33
CA ASP A 1134 41.32 12.32 91.14
C ASP A 1134 42.44 11.51 90.43
N GLY A 1135 42.86 11.94 89.22
CA GLY A 1135 43.84 11.25 88.37
C GLY A 1135 45.31 11.65 88.59
N GLY A 1136 45.56 12.87 89.07
CA GLY A 1136 46.83 13.32 89.63
C GLY A 1136 47.67 14.23 88.73
N GLY A 1137 47.90 15.44 89.24
CA GLY A 1137 48.81 16.50 88.76
C GLY A 1137 48.87 17.63 89.79
N ASP A 1138 49.45 18.77 89.43
CA ASP A 1138 49.30 20.04 90.19
C ASP A 1138 48.03 20.79 89.70
N ASP A 1139 46.87 20.17 89.92
CA ASP A 1139 45.56 20.62 89.41
C ASP A 1139 45.15 22.03 89.88
N THR A 1140 44.64 22.86 88.97
CA THR A 1140 44.29 24.25 89.24
C THR A 1140 42.77 24.47 89.25
N VAL A 1141 42.22 24.93 90.38
CA VAL A 1141 40.78 25.12 90.61
C VAL A 1141 40.41 26.61 90.77
N ASN A 1142 39.75 27.19 89.76
CA ASN A 1142 39.31 28.58 89.74
C ASN A 1142 37.79 28.70 89.93
N VAL A 1143 37.31 28.99 91.16
CA VAL A 1143 35.87 29.05 91.47
C VAL A 1143 35.45 30.45 91.91
N GLY A 1144 34.46 31.02 91.21
CA GLY A 1144 33.94 32.37 91.46
C GLY A 1144 32.53 32.44 92.06
N VAL A 1145 31.89 31.30 92.38
CA VAL A 1145 30.45 31.22 92.71
C VAL A 1145 30.18 30.22 93.84
N THR A 1146 29.16 30.47 94.65
CA THR A 1146 28.89 29.73 95.90
C THR A 1146 27.94 28.55 95.79
N ASP A 1147 27.23 28.41 94.68
CA ASP A 1147 26.04 27.55 94.62
C ASP A 1147 26.31 26.16 94.01
N PHE A 1148 27.56 25.90 93.59
CA PHE A 1148 28.01 24.58 93.15
C PHE A 1148 28.29 23.65 94.34
N ALA A 1149 27.67 22.46 94.34
CA ALA A 1149 27.82 21.45 95.39
C ALA A 1149 29.18 20.72 95.30
N PHE A 1150 30.25 21.37 95.76
CA PHE A 1150 31.61 20.83 95.74
C PHE A 1150 31.76 19.54 96.56
N ALA A 1151 32.27 18.49 95.92
CA ALA A 1151 32.63 17.21 96.52
C ALA A 1151 34.00 16.74 96.00
N THR A 1152 35.06 17.46 96.36
CA THR A 1152 36.45 17.09 96.04
C THR A 1152 36.82 15.73 96.66
N LEU A 1153 37.34 14.83 95.84
CA LEU A 1153 37.88 13.52 96.25
C LEU A 1153 39.36 13.33 95.89
N GLY A 1154 39.94 14.22 95.09
CA GLY A 1154 41.37 14.41 94.89
C GLY A 1154 42.00 15.49 95.79
N GLY A 1155 43.33 15.55 95.81
CA GLY A 1155 44.12 16.36 96.74
C GLY A 1155 45.07 17.36 96.07
N GLY A 1156 44.51 18.38 95.40
CA GLY A 1156 45.21 19.60 94.96
C GLY A 1156 45.23 20.71 96.03
N SER A 1157 45.93 21.82 95.75
CA SER A 1157 46.22 22.92 96.70
C SER A 1157 45.34 24.16 96.53
#